data_AF-A0A5N4A4R6-F1
#
_entry.id   AF-A0A5N4A4R6-F1
#
_cell.length_a   1.000
_cell.length_b   1.000
_cell.length_c   1.000
_cell.angle_alpha   90.00
_cell.angle_beta   90.00
_cell.angle_gamma   90.00
#
_symmetry.space_group_name_H-M   'P 1'
#
loop_
_entity.id
_entity.type
_entity.pdbx_description
1 polymer ?
#
loop_
_entity_poly.entity_id
_entity_poly.type
_entity_poly.pdbx_seq_one_letter_code
_entity_poly.pdbx_strand_id
1 'polypeptide(L)'
;MYDRRCSEAKNVNSPLDEISDELEVLFGHETPCIASNYEDLFDRTYQSNLVLLEADVLFNKLLRHWVQLEETVLEDSHWPNLNFREISRQICRTLELLRYSFGAFYREDRQSAVDGVLKYTKLLGVAVRRWSSMNERLLNKIVSNAVLDESLPNYHYFHTYLDMQWLILTLEHFSGEGVRNFHTLINDLITVAARVGCAFICSCTKRLWLLLQYYAERSQRFVFWQSFNDALRDHDEVFVLRLLSDVSVLQGYDDNARYVGPGHARVRENYALIERTLKSLNSKCNASATHNGLLLDCCSTIYPLLSSWWTDVVKSEPYQILWEIFYKHINLAFTEPAVESASELVDVVGHISPSSTDSYEYFLFMLKAYLSEHPGQWQRIRGRIYSKLPNSKVKELTSVGLYKIALLFLALANGENLPEIAEKLMALLQNLPPDSLTIHIQIALAILHARAGMSVRPVCLPLVASVEQIVEAREKFNVIRAYVDGFDGVFKAGGDYSLQQHVMISKWVQRYLTACSFTDLCYFLNILSCNVKVLRNDYHWTEWEPVLKQHVLPALKSIATSSNCPSQVGTVAALIDSNLSSDYVLIFTSDLIAVNVTCQYMITLLSDIPEYHCGLSKNHETAILHAWTRCCLLNCEGIAALSQYVTKIGALREAFDLTINPRNPLCSCISSLSRCTSKLVNQREICEQCFGRLDSWILPLLASPTSEPATVHIYTCISLLFFQCAQFLYHKNRSSCLLNRLVTFFLLSTNILIGKKPHAYVLSAIQRTWHLFMQGIFCLDGSNDAYIERTLRDLVARYLPLLSTDDSPILKCLGNERLAAFIFERISASFLSHTSRSSEMNTLRALKLVQLALERGGATDLILQAALPAILEVLIFNNNKGTAIEIVKHVALPEQSEGQQLRSAFIAVTEKHLAFNTNQYFQFANSLAKVIPNVMPKLLPGIRKQVVEVERMRGVGYDNTLRQGLERLEALLK
;
A
#
# COMPACT_ATOMS: atom_id res chain seq x y z
N MET A 1 -11.24 -39.42 -21.56
CA MET A 1 -11.52 -40.03 -22.89
C MET A 1 -13.00 -39.95 -23.29
N TYR A 2 -13.92 -39.69 -22.34
CA TYR A 2 -15.31 -39.28 -22.62
C TYR A 2 -15.43 -37.79 -23.01
N ASP A 3 -14.53 -36.91 -22.53
CA ASP A 3 -14.55 -35.46 -22.84
C ASP A 3 -14.19 -35.09 -24.29
N ARG A 4 -13.50 -35.96 -25.05
CA ARG A 4 -13.17 -35.68 -26.45
C ARG A 4 -14.35 -35.88 -27.41
N ARG A 5 -15.38 -36.64 -27.02
CA ARG A 5 -16.57 -36.88 -27.85
C ARG A 5 -17.56 -35.71 -27.84
N CYS A 6 -17.53 -34.86 -26.80
CA CYS A 6 -18.31 -33.62 -26.75
C CYS A 6 -17.59 -32.43 -27.40
N SER A 7 -16.25 -32.46 -27.53
CA SER A 7 -15.49 -31.35 -28.12
C SER A 7 -15.57 -31.28 -29.65
N GLU A 8 -15.72 -32.42 -30.33
CA GLU A 8 -15.94 -32.43 -31.79
C GLU A 8 -17.37 -32.03 -32.17
N ALA A 9 -18.34 -32.15 -31.26
CA ALA A 9 -19.70 -31.61 -31.41
C ALA A 9 -19.81 -30.10 -31.10
N LYS A 10 -18.76 -29.48 -30.52
CA LYS A 10 -18.74 -28.04 -30.18
C LYS A 10 -18.13 -27.14 -31.27
N ASN A 11 -17.58 -27.71 -32.34
CA ASN A 11 -16.89 -26.98 -33.41
C ASN A 11 -17.64 -26.95 -34.75
N VAL A 12 -18.95 -27.23 -34.75
CA VAL A 12 -19.81 -26.87 -35.87
C VAL A 12 -20.35 -25.47 -35.58
N ASN A 13 -19.87 -24.49 -36.34
CA ASN A 13 -20.42 -23.15 -36.45
C ASN A 13 -21.95 -23.18 -36.37
N SER A 14 -22.56 -22.28 -35.59
CA SER A 14 -23.97 -21.84 -35.71
C SER A 14 -24.95 -22.87 -36.31
N PRO A 15 -25.64 -23.70 -35.51
CA PRO A 15 -26.65 -24.63 -36.03
C PRO A 15 -28.01 -23.92 -36.26
N LEU A 16 -27.99 -22.65 -36.67
CA LEU A 16 -29.18 -21.81 -36.86
C LEU A 16 -29.59 -21.63 -38.34
N ASP A 17 -28.73 -21.95 -39.31
CA ASP A 17 -28.97 -21.52 -40.70
C ASP A 17 -29.34 -22.62 -41.72
N GLU A 18 -29.41 -23.90 -41.35
CA GLU A 18 -29.72 -25.01 -42.29
C GLU A 18 -31.03 -25.74 -41.98
N ILE A 19 -32.12 -25.01 -41.77
CA ILE A 19 -33.46 -25.64 -41.69
C ILE A 19 -34.52 -25.00 -42.59
N SER A 20 -34.12 -24.00 -43.40
CA SER A 20 -34.99 -23.18 -44.26
C SER A 20 -35.72 -24.00 -45.35
N ASP A 21 -34.98 -24.77 -46.13
CA ASP A 21 -35.47 -25.17 -47.47
C ASP A 21 -36.41 -26.39 -47.45
N GLU A 22 -36.43 -27.18 -46.38
CA GLU A 22 -37.34 -28.33 -46.21
C GLU A 22 -38.52 -28.05 -45.28
N LEU A 23 -38.41 -27.05 -44.38
CA LEU A 23 -39.50 -26.67 -43.48
C LEU A 23 -40.48 -25.66 -44.11
N GLU A 24 -40.12 -24.94 -45.17
CA GLU A 24 -41.08 -24.21 -46.02
C GLU A 24 -42.19 -25.16 -46.53
N VAL A 25 -41.85 -26.43 -46.73
CA VAL A 25 -42.80 -27.49 -47.14
C VAL A 25 -43.66 -28.02 -45.99
N LEU A 26 -43.27 -27.78 -44.73
CA LEU A 26 -44.04 -28.20 -43.55
C LEU A 26 -45.12 -27.20 -43.15
N PHE A 27 -44.98 -25.94 -43.57
CA PHE A 27 -45.82 -24.87 -43.07
C PHE A 27 -46.31 -23.86 -44.12
N GLY A 28 -45.77 -23.89 -45.34
CA GLY A 28 -46.30 -23.12 -46.46
C GLY A 28 -47.67 -23.64 -46.90
N HIS A 29 -48.61 -22.73 -47.11
CA HIS A 29 -49.86 -23.00 -47.82
C HIS A 29 -49.65 -23.27 -49.33
N GLU A 30 -48.43 -23.16 -49.83
CA GLU A 30 -48.10 -23.37 -51.22
C GLU A 30 -47.63 -24.79 -51.47
N THR A 31 -48.40 -25.50 -52.30
CA THR A 31 -48.06 -26.80 -52.87
C THR A 31 -46.69 -26.70 -53.56
N PRO A 32 -45.65 -27.44 -53.13
CA PRO A 32 -44.51 -27.63 -53.99
C PRO A 32 -45.00 -28.36 -55.24
N CYS A 33 -44.75 -27.78 -56.42
CA CYS A 33 -44.97 -28.49 -57.68
C CYS A 33 -44.04 -29.70 -57.70
N ILE A 34 -44.54 -30.89 -57.32
CA ILE A 34 -43.91 -32.14 -57.74
C ILE A 34 -44.00 -32.12 -59.27
N ALA A 35 -42.87 -31.88 -59.93
CA ALA A 35 -42.80 -31.76 -61.39
C ALA A 35 -43.17 -33.09 -62.12
N SER A 36 -43.29 -34.19 -61.38
CA SER A 36 -43.69 -35.53 -61.83
C SER A 36 -45.09 -35.93 -61.29
N ASN A 37 -46.02 -36.23 -62.21
CA ASN A 37 -47.33 -36.83 -61.86
C ASN A 37 -47.21 -38.27 -61.33
N TYR A 38 -46.04 -38.88 -61.40
CA TYR A 38 -45.78 -40.28 -61.10
C TYR A 38 -44.45 -40.47 -60.36
N GLU A 39 -44.43 -41.29 -59.32
CA GLU A 39 -43.25 -41.58 -58.48
C GLU A 39 -43.09 -43.08 -58.25
N ASP A 40 -41.86 -43.57 -58.27
CA ASP A 40 -41.55 -44.99 -58.05
C ASP A 40 -41.28 -45.28 -56.56
N LEU A 41 -42.12 -46.13 -55.97
CA LEU A 41 -42.01 -46.62 -54.59
C LEU A 41 -42.06 -48.16 -54.56
N PHE A 42 -41.08 -48.77 -53.89
CA PHE A 42 -41.01 -50.23 -53.68
C PHE A 42 -41.33 -51.03 -54.97
N ASP A 43 -40.61 -50.71 -56.04
CA ASP A 43 -40.73 -51.32 -57.38
C ASP A 43 -42.09 -51.16 -58.07
N ARG A 44 -42.86 -50.11 -57.71
CA ARG A 44 -44.12 -49.74 -58.40
C ARG A 44 -44.21 -48.22 -58.59
N THR A 45 -44.75 -47.81 -59.73
CA THR A 45 -45.03 -46.40 -60.02
C THR A 45 -46.41 -46.00 -59.51
N TYR A 46 -46.46 -44.99 -58.66
CA TYR A 46 -47.69 -44.43 -58.08
C TYR A 46 -47.97 -43.05 -58.66
N GLN A 47 -49.24 -42.73 -58.91
CA GLN A 47 -49.62 -41.37 -59.28
C GLN A 47 -49.73 -40.51 -58.02
N SER A 48 -48.99 -39.39 -57.96
CA SER A 48 -48.80 -38.57 -56.74
C SER A 48 -50.10 -38.07 -56.08
N ASN A 49 -51.22 -38.04 -56.82
CA ASN A 49 -52.55 -37.63 -56.32
C ASN A 49 -53.46 -38.80 -55.91
N LEU A 50 -53.10 -40.06 -56.20
CA LEU A 50 -53.93 -41.26 -55.95
C LEU A 50 -53.29 -42.25 -54.95
N VAL A 51 -52.09 -41.94 -54.44
CA VAL A 51 -51.34 -42.75 -53.47
C VAL A 51 -52.18 -43.14 -52.25
N LEU A 52 -53.11 -42.28 -51.81
CA LEU A 52 -54.00 -42.55 -50.67
C LEU A 52 -54.96 -43.71 -50.89
N LEU A 53 -55.37 -43.99 -52.13
CA LEU A 53 -56.29 -45.08 -52.46
C LEU A 53 -55.61 -46.46 -52.39
N GLU A 54 -54.28 -46.50 -52.53
CA GLU A 54 -53.45 -47.71 -52.37
C GLU A 54 -52.63 -47.69 -51.06
N ALA A 55 -53.08 -46.90 -50.09
CA ALA A 55 -52.40 -46.75 -48.80
C ALA A 55 -52.18 -48.11 -48.12
N ASP A 56 -53.12 -49.04 -48.22
CA ASP A 56 -53.01 -50.39 -47.65
C ASP A 56 -51.83 -51.20 -48.19
N VAL A 57 -51.61 -51.17 -49.50
CA VAL A 57 -50.48 -51.83 -50.17
C VAL A 57 -49.16 -51.20 -49.72
N LEU A 58 -49.12 -49.87 -49.66
CA LEU A 58 -47.94 -49.09 -49.24
C LEU A 58 -47.60 -49.34 -47.77
N PHE A 59 -48.58 -49.23 -46.86
CA PHE A 59 -48.38 -49.45 -45.42
C PHE A 59 -47.99 -50.89 -45.10
N ASN A 60 -48.51 -51.89 -45.83
CA ASN A 60 -48.07 -53.28 -45.67
C ASN A 60 -46.61 -53.47 -46.11
N LYS A 61 -46.18 -52.81 -47.19
CA LYS A 61 -44.77 -52.83 -47.62
C LYS A 61 -43.87 -52.10 -46.61
N LEU A 62 -44.27 -50.91 -46.14
CA LEU A 62 -43.55 -50.16 -45.10
C LEU A 62 -43.38 -51.00 -43.83
N LEU A 63 -44.46 -51.63 -43.36
CA LEU A 63 -44.45 -52.48 -42.18
C LEU A 63 -43.50 -53.67 -42.33
N ARG A 64 -43.49 -54.33 -43.49
CA ARG A 64 -42.55 -55.44 -43.76
C ARG A 64 -41.08 -54.99 -43.72
N HIS A 65 -40.76 -53.87 -44.38
CA HIS A 65 -39.39 -53.35 -44.38
C HIS A 65 -38.97 -52.83 -42.99
N TRP A 66 -39.89 -52.25 -42.22
CA TRP A 66 -39.64 -51.88 -40.82
C TRP A 66 -39.31 -53.10 -39.97
N VAL A 67 -40.10 -54.18 -40.06
CA VAL A 67 -39.85 -55.42 -39.30
C VAL A 67 -38.49 -56.02 -39.67
N GLN A 68 -38.15 -56.08 -40.96
CA GLN A 68 -36.83 -56.56 -41.40
C GLN A 68 -35.68 -55.71 -40.84
N LEU A 69 -35.83 -54.38 -40.85
CA LEU A 69 -34.85 -53.45 -40.28
C LEU A 69 -34.72 -53.62 -38.75
N GLU A 70 -35.85 -53.75 -38.05
CA GLU A 70 -35.92 -53.95 -36.60
C GLU A 70 -35.28 -55.28 -36.19
N GLU A 71 -35.61 -56.40 -36.87
CA GLU A 71 -35.03 -57.71 -36.60
C GLU A 71 -33.52 -57.75 -36.88
N THR A 72 -33.04 -57.09 -37.93
CA THR A 72 -31.60 -57.01 -38.19
C THR A 72 -30.86 -56.21 -37.12
N VAL A 73 -31.42 -55.10 -36.65
CA VAL A 73 -30.71 -54.22 -35.71
C VAL A 73 -30.88 -54.66 -34.25
N LEU A 74 -32.08 -55.09 -33.85
CA LEU A 74 -32.35 -55.48 -32.46
C LEU A 74 -32.10 -56.96 -32.19
N GLU A 75 -32.35 -57.82 -33.18
CA GLU A 75 -32.31 -59.28 -33.03
C GLU A 75 -31.13 -59.93 -33.78
N ASP A 76 -30.29 -59.13 -34.46
CA ASP A 76 -29.12 -59.57 -35.25
C ASP A 76 -29.49 -60.57 -36.37
N SER A 77 -30.73 -60.49 -36.89
CA SER A 77 -31.24 -61.36 -37.96
C SER A 77 -30.66 -61.02 -39.33
N HIS A 78 -30.34 -62.05 -40.13
CA HIS A 78 -29.75 -61.89 -41.46
C HIS A 78 -30.80 -61.94 -42.57
N TRP A 79 -30.95 -60.83 -43.31
CA TRP A 79 -31.81 -60.72 -44.49
C TRP A 79 -30.96 -60.45 -45.75
N PRO A 80 -30.88 -61.40 -46.70
CA PRO A 80 -30.07 -61.22 -47.91
C PRO A 80 -30.63 -60.09 -48.80
N ASN A 81 -29.74 -59.24 -49.33
CA ASN A 81 -30.04 -58.09 -50.19
C ASN A 81 -30.74 -56.89 -49.52
N LEU A 82 -30.77 -56.81 -48.19
CA LEU A 82 -31.35 -55.67 -47.48
C LEU A 82 -30.46 -54.42 -47.62
N ASN A 83 -30.89 -53.44 -48.43
CA ASN A 83 -30.21 -52.15 -48.56
C ASN A 83 -30.84 -51.13 -47.59
N PHE A 84 -30.20 -50.95 -46.42
CA PHE A 84 -30.70 -50.07 -45.36
C PHE A 84 -30.93 -48.62 -45.82
N ARG A 85 -30.05 -48.11 -46.70
CA ARG A 85 -30.17 -46.76 -47.28
C ARG A 85 -31.33 -46.67 -48.28
N GLU A 86 -31.61 -47.73 -49.01
CA GLU A 86 -32.79 -47.80 -49.88
C GLU A 86 -34.07 -47.81 -49.05
N ILE A 87 -34.13 -48.63 -47.99
CA ILE A 87 -35.30 -48.75 -47.13
C ILE A 87 -35.66 -47.41 -46.48
N SER A 88 -34.67 -46.74 -45.86
CA SER A 88 -34.87 -45.42 -45.27
C SER A 88 -35.33 -44.40 -46.33
N ARG A 89 -34.74 -44.39 -47.53
CA ARG A 89 -35.16 -43.49 -48.62
C ARG A 89 -36.58 -43.76 -49.13
N GLN A 90 -36.94 -45.03 -49.28
CA GLN A 90 -38.28 -45.45 -49.71
C GLN A 90 -39.33 -45.08 -48.67
N ILE A 91 -38.99 -45.20 -47.37
CA ILE A 91 -39.85 -44.74 -46.27
C ILE A 91 -40.04 -43.22 -46.37
N CYS A 92 -38.96 -42.42 -46.42
CA CYS A 92 -39.03 -40.96 -46.55
C CYS A 92 -39.83 -40.49 -47.78
N ARG A 93 -39.60 -41.09 -48.95
CA ARG A 93 -40.38 -40.79 -50.16
C ARG A 93 -41.86 -41.12 -50.00
N THR A 94 -42.16 -42.22 -49.32
CA THR A 94 -43.56 -42.56 -49.00
C THR A 94 -44.19 -41.51 -48.08
N LEU A 95 -43.41 -40.92 -47.15
CA LEU A 95 -43.86 -39.80 -46.31
C LEU A 95 -44.23 -38.58 -47.13
N GLU A 96 -43.33 -38.17 -48.03
CA GLU A 96 -43.51 -36.99 -48.87
C GLU A 96 -44.74 -37.12 -49.79
N LEU A 97 -44.93 -38.31 -50.37
CA LEU A 97 -46.03 -38.61 -51.29
C LEU A 97 -47.38 -38.71 -50.58
N LEU A 98 -47.42 -39.36 -49.41
CA LEU A 98 -48.62 -39.38 -48.58
C LEU A 98 -48.99 -37.95 -48.15
N ARG A 99 -48.01 -37.14 -47.69
CA ARG A 99 -48.23 -35.74 -47.30
C ARG A 99 -48.81 -34.91 -48.45
N TYR A 100 -48.25 -35.00 -49.65
CA TYR A 100 -48.74 -34.28 -50.83
C TYR A 100 -50.18 -34.68 -51.19
N SER A 101 -50.46 -35.98 -51.16
CA SER A 101 -51.80 -36.52 -51.46
C SER A 101 -52.87 -36.02 -50.48
N PHE A 102 -52.51 -35.81 -49.20
CA PHE A 102 -53.43 -35.26 -48.19
C PHE A 102 -53.85 -33.80 -48.47
N GLY A 103 -52.99 -33.00 -49.11
CA GLY A 103 -53.28 -31.60 -49.45
C GLY A 103 -54.17 -31.42 -50.68
N ALA A 104 -54.22 -32.41 -51.58
CA ALA A 104 -54.86 -32.30 -52.89
C ALA A 104 -56.38 -32.66 -52.92
N PHE A 105 -56.95 -33.26 -51.88
CA PHE A 105 -58.34 -33.77 -51.89
C PHE A 105 -59.38 -32.79 -51.30
N TYR A 106 -60.34 -32.33 -52.12
CA TYR A 106 -61.52 -31.57 -51.67
C TYR A 106 -62.76 -32.47 -51.41
N ARG A 107 -63.17 -32.48 -50.14
CA ARG A 107 -64.46 -32.70 -49.47
C ARG A 107 -65.37 -33.94 -49.63
N GLU A 108 -65.47 -34.68 -50.74
CA GLU A 108 -66.53 -35.75 -50.81
C GLU A 108 -66.08 -37.21 -50.57
N ASP A 109 -64.82 -37.59 -50.87
CA ASP A 109 -64.27 -38.94 -50.54
C ASP A 109 -63.28 -38.96 -49.35
N ARG A 110 -63.12 -37.82 -48.66
CA ARG A 110 -62.08 -37.62 -47.64
C ARG A 110 -62.21 -38.55 -46.44
N GLN A 111 -63.43 -38.88 -46.01
CA GLN A 111 -63.66 -39.64 -44.78
C GLN A 111 -63.19 -41.11 -44.90
N SER A 112 -63.46 -41.77 -46.02
CA SER A 112 -63.07 -43.18 -46.23
C SER A 112 -61.56 -43.34 -46.38
N ALA A 113 -60.90 -42.42 -47.09
CA ALA A 113 -59.44 -42.38 -47.20
C ALA A 113 -58.77 -42.06 -45.85
N VAL A 114 -59.32 -41.11 -45.08
CA VAL A 114 -58.84 -40.79 -43.72
C VAL A 114 -59.00 -41.97 -42.77
N ASP A 115 -60.15 -42.66 -42.77
CA ASP A 115 -60.38 -43.84 -41.93
C ASP A 115 -59.44 -44.99 -42.30
N GLY A 116 -59.16 -45.17 -43.60
CA GLY A 116 -58.16 -46.11 -44.11
C GLY A 116 -56.77 -45.79 -43.59
N VAL A 117 -56.31 -44.55 -43.75
CA VAL A 117 -54.98 -44.12 -43.27
C VAL A 117 -54.89 -44.21 -41.74
N LEU A 118 -55.92 -43.81 -41.00
CA LEU A 118 -56.00 -43.93 -39.54
C LEU A 118 -55.94 -45.38 -39.05
N LYS A 119 -56.45 -46.34 -39.83
CA LYS A 119 -56.31 -47.76 -39.54
C LYS A 119 -54.85 -48.19 -39.64
N TYR A 120 -54.12 -47.73 -40.66
CA TYR A 120 -52.73 -48.10 -40.86
C TYR A 120 -51.75 -47.35 -39.97
N THR A 121 -52.03 -46.09 -39.59
CA THR A 121 -51.25 -45.38 -38.56
C THR A 121 -51.33 -46.10 -37.22
N LYS A 122 -52.49 -46.65 -36.85
CA LYS A 122 -52.64 -47.52 -35.66
C LYS A 122 -51.80 -48.78 -35.76
N LEU A 123 -51.81 -49.45 -36.92
CA LEU A 123 -51.00 -50.65 -37.13
C LEU A 123 -49.50 -50.35 -37.05
N LEU A 124 -49.04 -49.27 -37.67
CA LEU A 124 -47.65 -48.82 -37.56
C LEU A 124 -47.28 -48.44 -36.13
N GLY A 125 -48.14 -47.70 -35.42
CA GLY A 125 -47.89 -47.32 -34.03
C GLY A 125 -47.82 -48.50 -33.05
N VAL A 126 -48.44 -49.63 -33.39
CA VAL A 126 -48.30 -50.90 -32.63
C VAL A 126 -47.04 -51.65 -33.03
N ALA A 127 -46.67 -51.62 -34.31
CA ALA A 127 -45.51 -52.35 -34.82
C ALA A 127 -44.16 -51.70 -34.48
N VAL A 128 -44.11 -50.38 -34.35
CA VAL A 128 -42.90 -49.64 -33.99
C VAL A 128 -42.67 -49.77 -32.49
N ARG A 129 -41.64 -50.53 -32.07
CA ARG A 129 -41.32 -50.73 -30.65
C ARG A 129 -40.90 -49.42 -29.98
N ARG A 130 -41.53 -49.09 -28.86
CA ARG A 130 -41.26 -47.87 -28.07
C ARG A 130 -39.90 -47.94 -27.41
N TRP A 131 -39.08 -46.92 -27.61
CA TRP A 131 -37.78 -46.80 -26.96
C TRP A 131 -37.89 -46.79 -25.43
N SER A 132 -38.90 -46.13 -24.86
CA SER A 132 -39.13 -46.08 -23.41
C SER A 132 -39.46 -47.44 -22.78
N SER A 133 -39.82 -48.45 -23.59
CA SER A 133 -40.13 -49.81 -23.14
C SER A 133 -38.99 -50.81 -23.35
N MET A 134 -37.90 -50.38 -24.01
CA MET A 134 -36.75 -51.22 -24.29
C MET A 134 -35.83 -51.35 -23.08
N ASN A 135 -35.13 -52.48 -22.99
CA ASN A 135 -34.09 -52.65 -21.99
C ASN A 135 -32.84 -51.82 -22.30
N GLU A 136 -32.01 -51.57 -21.28
CA GLU A 136 -30.81 -50.72 -21.40
C GLU A 136 -29.82 -51.20 -22.46
N ARG A 137 -29.69 -52.52 -22.66
CA ARG A 137 -28.76 -53.10 -23.63
C ARG A 137 -29.14 -52.73 -25.06
N LEU A 138 -30.42 -52.84 -25.41
CA LEU A 138 -30.93 -52.48 -26.74
C LEU A 138 -30.85 -50.98 -26.96
N LEU A 139 -31.21 -50.17 -25.97
CA LEU A 139 -31.07 -48.71 -26.04
C LEU A 139 -29.62 -48.28 -26.26
N ASN A 140 -28.66 -48.89 -25.56
CA ASN A 140 -27.24 -48.63 -25.80
C ASN A 140 -26.80 -49.00 -27.21
N LYS A 141 -27.32 -50.11 -27.76
CA LYS A 141 -27.01 -50.58 -29.13
C LYS A 141 -27.49 -49.57 -30.18
N ILE A 142 -28.68 -48.99 -29.96
CA ILE A 142 -29.26 -47.95 -30.82
C ILE A 142 -28.44 -46.66 -30.70
N VAL A 143 -28.23 -46.17 -29.47
CA VAL A 143 -27.71 -44.81 -29.20
C VAL A 143 -26.21 -44.66 -29.47
N SER A 144 -25.39 -45.67 -29.18
CA SER A 144 -23.92 -45.59 -29.30
C SER A 144 -23.40 -45.39 -30.72
N ASN A 145 -24.22 -45.72 -31.73
CA ASN A 145 -23.88 -45.66 -33.16
C ASN A 145 -24.88 -44.81 -33.98
N ALA A 146 -25.86 -44.17 -33.34
CA ALA A 146 -26.97 -43.50 -34.03
C ALA A 146 -26.57 -42.29 -34.89
N VAL A 147 -25.42 -41.64 -34.62
CA VAL A 147 -25.06 -40.33 -35.21
C VAL A 147 -23.76 -40.36 -36.03
N LEU A 148 -22.98 -41.44 -35.94
CA LEU A 148 -21.56 -41.38 -36.29
C LEU A 148 -21.21 -41.97 -37.66
N ASP A 149 -22.06 -42.83 -38.25
CA ASP A 149 -21.74 -43.49 -39.54
C ASP A 149 -22.99 -43.95 -40.31
N GLU A 150 -23.24 -43.34 -41.48
CA GLU A 150 -24.31 -43.73 -42.41
C GLU A 150 -24.18 -45.16 -42.95
N SER A 151 -23.00 -45.79 -42.83
CA SER A 151 -22.81 -47.16 -43.28
C SER A 151 -23.36 -48.21 -42.30
N LEU A 152 -23.71 -47.81 -41.07
CA LEU A 152 -24.15 -48.74 -40.04
C LEU A 152 -25.68 -48.95 -40.04
N PRO A 153 -26.16 -50.19 -39.86
CA PRO A 153 -27.59 -50.49 -39.74
C PRO A 153 -28.29 -49.71 -38.61
N ASN A 154 -27.58 -49.45 -37.51
CA ASN A 154 -28.12 -48.73 -36.34
C ASN A 154 -28.45 -47.27 -36.66
N TYR A 155 -27.64 -46.61 -37.52
CA TYR A 155 -27.91 -45.26 -38.00
C TYR A 155 -29.24 -45.23 -38.77
N HIS A 156 -29.41 -46.18 -39.70
CA HIS A 156 -30.63 -46.27 -40.49
C HIS A 156 -31.86 -46.64 -39.65
N TYR A 157 -31.73 -47.55 -38.69
CA TYR A 157 -32.84 -47.86 -37.76
C TYR A 157 -33.25 -46.65 -36.92
N PHE A 158 -32.27 -45.91 -36.37
CA PHE A 158 -32.56 -44.73 -35.56
C PHE A 158 -33.27 -43.63 -36.35
N HIS A 159 -32.76 -43.28 -37.53
CA HIS A 159 -33.37 -42.23 -38.36
C HIS A 159 -34.73 -42.68 -38.93
N THR A 160 -34.82 -43.93 -39.39
CA THR A 160 -36.09 -44.50 -39.88
C THR A 160 -37.15 -44.54 -38.77
N TYR A 161 -36.78 -44.78 -37.52
CA TYR A 161 -37.71 -44.67 -36.39
C TYR A 161 -38.27 -43.24 -36.27
N LEU A 162 -37.40 -42.23 -36.31
CA LEU A 162 -37.81 -40.83 -36.24
C LEU A 162 -38.71 -40.45 -37.42
N ASP A 163 -38.39 -40.93 -38.62
CA ASP A 163 -39.19 -40.74 -39.84
C ASP A 163 -40.57 -41.41 -39.73
N MET A 164 -40.64 -42.62 -39.16
CA MET A 164 -41.92 -43.30 -38.89
C MET A 164 -42.75 -42.57 -37.84
N GLN A 165 -42.13 -42.06 -36.77
CA GLN A 165 -42.83 -41.27 -35.76
C GLN A 165 -43.30 -39.93 -36.34
N TRP A 166 -42.47 -39.29 -37.15
CA TRP A 166 -42.82 -38.10 -37.92
C TRP A 166 -44.08 -38.33 -38.78
N LEU A 167 -44.10 -39.44 -39.51
CA LEU A 167 -45.23 -39.85 -40.34
C LEU A 167 -46.50 -39.96 -39.51
N ILE A 168 -46.44 -40.76 -38.44
CA ILE A 168 -47.59 -41.06 -37.59
C ILE A 168 -48.15 -39.77 -37.01
N LEU A 169 -47.29 -38.90 -36.45
CA LEU A 169 -47.70 -37.60 -35.91
C LEU A 169 -48.41 -36.73 -36.96
N THR A 170 -47.83 -36.64 -38.16
CA THR A 170 -48.34 -35.79 -39.24
C THR A 170 -49.68 -36.29 -39.76
N LEU A 171 -49.80 -37.61 -39.97
CA LEU A 171 -51.03 -38.24 -40.42
C LEU A 171 -52.16 -38.14 -39.37
N GLU A 172 -51.85 -38.35 -38.09
CA GLU A 172 -52.82 -38.18 -37.00
C GLU A 172 -53.31 -36.73 -36.88
N HIS A 173 -52.43 -35.75 -37.12
CA HIS A 173 -52.81 -34.33 -37.15
C HIS A 173 -53.77 -34.01 -38.30
N PHE A 174 -53.43 -34.39 -39.55
CA PHE A 174 -54.29 -34.13 -40.72
C PHE A 174 -55.64 -34.85 -40.69
N SER A 175 -55.71 -35.96 -39.94
CA SER A 175 -56.94 -36.75 -39.76
C SER A 175 -57.92 -36.14 -38.74
N GLY A 176 -57.54 -35.10 -38.00
CA GLY A 176 -58.43 -34.37 -37.07
C GLY A 176 -58.76 -35.09 -35.74
N GLU A 177 -58.28 -36.32 -35.54
CA GLU A 177 -58.45 -37.07 -34.29
C GLU A 177 -57.42 -36.71 -33.21
N GLY A 178 -56.50 -35.79 -33.47
CA GLY A 178 -55.43 -35.43 -32.53
C GLY A 178 -54.42 -36.57 -32.34
N VAL A 179 -53.22 -36.20 -31.87
CA VAL A 179 -52.08 -37.13 -31.78
C VAL A 179 -52.30 -38.14 -30.64
N ARG A 180 -52.54 -39.42 -30.97
CA ARG A 180 -52.84 -40.48 -29.99
C ARG A 180 -51.58 -40.92 -29.24
N ASN A 181 -50.43 -40.94 -29.92
CA ASN A 181 -49.14 -41.39 -29.37
C ASN A 181 -48.27 -40.25 -28.80
N PHE A 182 -48.89 -39.11 -28.48
CA PHE A 182 -48.19 -37.89 -28.08
C PHE A 182 -47.30 -38.07 -26.84
N HIS A 183 -47.89 -38.59 -25.75
CA HIS A 183 -47.16 -38.81 -24.50
C HIS A 183 -46.08 -39.89 -24.62
N THR A 184 -46.35 -40.95 -25.38
CA THR A 184 -45.40 -42.05 -25.57
C THR A 184 -44.16 -41.59 -26.33
N LEU A 185 -44.34 -40.74 -27.35
CA LEU A 185 -43.21 -40.22 -28.12
C LEU A 185 -42.36 -39.22 -27.31
N ILE A 186 -43.00 -38.38 -26.48
CA ILE A 186 -42.27 -37.54 -25.53
C ILE A 186 -41.41 -38.40 -24.59
N ASN A 187 -41.96 -39.48 -24.05
CA ASN A 187 -41.21 -40.42 -23.21
C ASN A 187 -40.04 -41.08 -23.96
N ASP A 188 -40.24 -41.48 -25.22
CA ASP A 188 -39.17 -42.06 -26.05
C ASP A 188 -38.02 -41.07 -26.26
N LEU A 189 -38.34 -39.83 -26.65
CA LEU A 189 -37.35 -38.78 -26.87
C LEU A 189 -36.59 -38.41 -25.59
N ILE A 190 -37.29 -38.31 -24.46
CA ILE A 190 -36.68 -38.08 -23.14
C ILE A 190 -35.76 -39.25 -22.76
N THR A 191 -36.19 -40.50 -22.96
CA THR A 191 -35.40 -41.69 -22.63
C THR A 191 -34.06 -41.67 -23.36
N VAL A 192 -34.08 -41.35 -24.65
CA VAL A 192 -32.87 -41.30 -25.46
C VAL A 192 -32.02 -40.06 -25.12
N ALA A 193 -32.64 -38.90 -24.91
CA ALA A 193 -31.95 -37.69 -24.48
C ALA A 193 -31.24 -37.85 -23.12
N ALA A 194 -31.90 -38.52 -22.16
CA ALA A 194 -31.34 -38.82 -20.84
C ALA A 194 -30.11 -39.71 -20.93
N ARG A 195 -30.07 -40.60 -21.93
CA ARG A 195 -28.95 -41.51 -22.13
C ARG A 195 -27.74 -40.84 -22.77
N VAL A 196 -27.97 -39.92 -23.71
CA VAL A 196 -26.90 -39.18 -24.41
C VAL A 196 -26.45 -37.96 -23.63
N GLY A 197 -27.32 -37.39 -22.78
CA GLY A 197 -27.09 -36.11 -22.11
C GLY A 197 -27.30 -34.90 -23.03
N CYS A 198 -28.01 -35.08 -24.15
CA CYS A 198 -28.29 -34.03 -25.14
C CYS A 198 -29.74 -34.13 -25.62
N ALA A 199 -30.47 -33.01 -25.66
CA ALA A 199 -31.82 -32.95 -26.20
C ALA A 199 -31.88 -33.27 -27.71
N PHE A 200 -30.85 -32.83 -28.44
CA PHE A 200 -30.76 -32.88 -29.89
C PHE A 200 -29.59 -33.75 -30.33
N ILE A 201 -29.84 -35.05 -30.38
CA ILE A 201 -28.86 -36.06 -30.82
C ILE A 201 -28.53 -35.87 -32.31
N CYS A 202 -29.52 -35.50 -33.12
CA CYS A 202 -29.36 -35.09 -34.52
C CYS A 202 -30.43 -34.04 -34.90
N SER A 203 -30.35 -33.50 -36.12
CA SER A 203 -31.36 -32.58 -36.65
C SER A 203 -32.77 -33.18 -36.65
N CYS A 204 -32.89 -34.49 -36.90
CA CYS A 204 -34.20 -35.17 -36.92
C CYS A 204 -34.89 -35.17 -35.55
N THR A 205 -34.15 -35.37 -34.44
CA THR A 205 -34.75 -35.29 -33.10
C THR A 205 -35.15 -33.86 -32.75
N LYS A 206 -34.35 -32.86 -33.14
CA LYS A 206 -34.70 -31.44 -33.01
C LYS A 206 -35.99 -31.10 -33.77
N ARG A 207 -36.10 -31.54 -35.03
CA ARG A 207 -37.30 -31.36 -35.85
C ARG A 207 -38.51 -32.03 -35.19
N LEU A 208 -38.36 -33.23 -34.64
CA LEU A 208 -39.48 -33.97 -34.04
C LEU A 208 -39.99 -33.30 -32.75
N TRP A 209 -39.08 -32.75 -31.93
CA TRP A 209 -39.45 -31.90 -30.78
C TRP A 209 -40.23 -30.65 -31.21
N LEU A 210 -39.79 -29.96 -32.27
CA LEU A 210 -40.47 -28.80 -32.82
C LEU A 210 -41.88 -29.15 -33.34
N LEU A 211 -42.02 -30.28 -34.03
CA LEU A 211 -43.29 -30.78 -34.55
C LEU A 211 -44.28 -31.08 -33.42
N LEU A 212 -43.81 -31.73 -32.34
CA LEU A 212 -44.61 -32.00 -31.15
C LEU A 212 -45.13 -30.72 -30.49
N GLN A 213 -44.28 -29.69 -30.37
CA GLN A 213 -44.72 -28.38 -29.86
C GLN A 213 -45.79 -27.76 -30.75
N TYR A 214 -45.53 -27.69 -32.06
CA TYR A 214 -46.43 -27.07 -33.04
C TYR A 214 -47.82 -27.74 -33.08
N TYR A 215 -47.87 -29.07 -33.08
CA TYR A 215 -49.13 -29.81 -33.08
C TYR A 215 -49.87 -29.72 -31.75
N ALA A 216 -49.16 -29.70 -30.62
CA ALA A 216 -49.78 -29.50 -29.32
C ALA A 216 -50.41 -28.11 -29.22
N GLU A 217 -49.74 -27.06 -29.70
CA GLU A 217 -50.26 -25.69 -29.69
C GLU A 217 -51.53 -25.52 -30.53
N ARG A 218 -51.69 -26.31 -31.60
CA ARG A 218 -52.88 -26.31 -32.48
C ARG A 218 -53.96 -27.31 -32.06
N SER A 219 -53.65 -28.20 -31.14
CA SER A 219 -54.57 -29.21 -30.62
C SER A 219 -55.27 -28.68 -29.38
N GLN A 220 -56.60 -28.86 -29.29
CA GLN A 220 -57.33 -28.61 -28.04
C GLN A 220 -57.23 -29.79 -27.04
N ARG A 221 -56.61 -30.91 -27.44
CA ARG A 221 -56.63 -32.17 -26.67
C ARG A 221 -55.46 -32.30 -25.68
N PHE A 222 -54.32 -31.67 -25.96
CA PHE A 222 -53.10 -31.87 -25.17
C PHE A 222 -52.36 -30.55 -24.94
N VAL A 223 -51.77 -30.40 -23.75
CA VAL A 223 -50.92 -29.26 -23.41
C VAL A 223 -49.47 -29.72 -23.37
N PHE A 224 -48.63 -29.24 -24.30
CA PHE A 224 -47.24 -29.70 -24.46
C PHE A 224 -46.48 -29.75 -23.14
N TRP A 225 -46.43 -28.61 -22.43
CA TRP A 225 -45.68 -28.50 -21.18
C TRP A 225 -46.20 -29.42 -20.06
N GLN A 226 -47.50 -29.70 -20.01
CA GLN A 226 -48.04 -30.65 -19.04
C GLN A 226 -47.53 -32.07 -19.30
N SER A 227 -47.65 -32.53 -20.55
CA SER A 227 -47.15 -33.84 -20.98
C SER A 227 -45.64 -33.99 -20.80
N PHE A 228 -44.89 -32.93 -21.11
CA PHE A 228 -43.44 -32.86 -20.92
C PHE A 228 -43.06 -32.93 -19.44
N ASN A 229 -43.74 -32.17 -18.58
CA ASN A 229 -43.48 -32.16 -17.14
C ASN A 229 -43.80 -33.50 -16.48
N ASP A 230 -44.83 -34.20 -16.95
CA ASP A 230 -45.23 -35.51 -16.44
C ASP A 230 -44.23 -36.61 -16.82
N ALA A 231 -43.68 -36.55 -18.02
CA ALA A 231 -42.64 -37.46 -18.47
C ALA A 231 -41.31 -37.31 -17.68
N LEU A 232 -41.03 -36.11 -17.16
CA LEU A 232 -39.79 -35.79 -16.46
C LEU A 232 -39.82 -36.01 -14.94
N ARG A 233 -40.85 -36.68 -14.39
CA ARG A 233 -41.02 -36.81 -12.93
C ARG A 233 -39.89 -37.57 -12.23
N ASP A 234 -39.36 -38.61 -12.86
CA ASP A 234 -38.40 -39.54 -12.24
C ASP A 234 -36.95 -39.32 -12.72
N HIS A 235 -36.67 -38.17 -13.35
CA HIS A 235 -35.35 -37.84 -13.91
C HIS A 235 -34.53 -36.91 -13.02
N ASP A 236 -33.20 -36.92 -13.19
CA ASP A 236 -32.26 -36.05 -12.50
C ASP A 236 -32.51 -34.56 -12.79
N GLU A 237 -32.41 -33.72 -11.76
CA GLU A 237 -32.76 -32.31 -11.83
C GLU A 237 -31.92 -31.50 -12.83
N VAL A 238 -30.62 -31.79 -12.95
CA VAL A 238 -29.74 -31.09 -13.90
C VAL A 238 -30.13 -31.43 -15.33
N PHE A 239 -30.39 -32.72 -15.59
CA PHE A 239 -30.89 -33.16 -16.89
C PHE A 239 -32.24 -32.51 -17.23
N VAL A 240 -33.17 -32.47 -16.27
CA VAL A 240 -34.49 -31.85 -16.44
C VAL A 240 -34.36 -30.37 -16.83
N LEU A 241 -33.53 -29.58 -16.15
CA LEU A 241 -33.34 -28.16 -16.46
C LEU A 241 -32.66 -27.96 -17.82
N ARG A 242 -31.67 -28.78 -18.15
CA ARG A 242 -30.97 -28.70 -19.45
C ARG A 242 -31.90 -29.02 -20.60
N LEU A 243 -32.65 -30.12 -20.50
CA LEU A 243 -33.62 -30.49 -21.51
C LEU A 243 -34.74 -29.44 -21.63
N LEU A 244 -35.22 -28.89 -20.52
CA LEU A 244 -36.17 -27.79 -20.54
C LEU A 244 -35.59 -26.58 -21.29
N SER A 245 -34.34 -26.21 -21.03
CA SER A 245 -33.68 -25.09 -21.71
C SER A 245 -33.58 -25.32 -23.21
N ASP A 246 -33.04 -26.47 -23.62
CA ASP A 246 -32.88 -26.84 -25.04
C ASP A 246 -34.23 -26.86 -25.78
N VAL A 247 -35.26 -27.48 -25.19
CA VAL A 247 -36.59 -27.63 -25.80
C VAL A 247 -37.35 -26.31 -25.82
N SER A 248 -37.18 -25.43 -24.82
CA SER A 248 -37.85 -24.11 -24.78
C SER A 248 -37.42 -23.21 -25.94
N VAL A 249 -36.13 -23.28 -26.33
CA VAL A 249 -35.58 -22.47 -27.43
C VAL A 249 -36.26 -22.76 -28.78
N LEU A 250 -36.86 -23.94 -28.95
CA LEU A 250 -37.57 -24.32 -30.17
C LEU A 250 -38.87 -23.52 -30.40
N GLN A 251 -39.42 -22.90 -29.37
CA GLN A 251 -40.60 -22.02 -29.54
C GLN A 251 -40.26 -20.70 -30.24
N GLY A 252 -38.97 -20.40 -30.42
CA GLY A 252 -38.49 -19.25 -31.21
C GLY A 252 -38.56 -19.45 -32.72
N TYR A 253 -38.97 -20.62 -33.21
CA TYR A 253 -39.26 -20.85 -34.63
C TYR A 253 -40.68 -20.36 -34.97
N ASP A 254 -40.81 -19.60 -36.05
CA ASP A 254 -42.10 -19.14 -36.54
C ASP A 254 -42.87 -20.26 -37.26
N ASP A 255 -44.06 -19.92 -37.72
CA ASP A 255 -44.86 -20.82 -38.51
C ASP A 255 -44.16 -21.19 -39.81
N ASN A 256 -43.26 -20.39 -40.40
CA ASN A 256 -42.52 -20.79 -41.62
C ASN A 256 -41.17 -21.45 -41.29
N ALA A 257 -40.98 -21.93 -40.06
CA ALA A 257 -39.74 -22.52 -39.56
C ALA A 257 -38.49 -21.64 -39.64
N ARG A 258 -38.66 -20.34 -39.68
CA ARG A 258 -37.58 -19.38 -39.55
C ARG A 258 -37.35 -19.14 -38.07
N TYR A 259 -36.10 -19.14 -37.65
CA TYR A 259 -35.77 -18.85 -36.26
C TYR A 259 -35.85 -17.33 -36.02
N VAL A 260 -36.89 -16.90 -35.32
CA VAL A 260 -37.14 -15.50 -34.94
C VAL A 260 -36.53 -15.19 -33.57
N GLY A 261 -36.38 -16.21 -32.72
CA GLY A 261 -35.81 -16.09 -31.38
C GLY A 261 -36.86 -15.80 -30.30
N PRO A 262 -36.45 -15.27 -29.13
CA PRO A 262 -37.28 -15.24 -27.93
C PRO A 262 -38.50 -14.31 -28.01
N GLY A 263 -38.54 -13.35 -28.94
CA GLY A 263 -39.66 -12.41 -29.11
C GLY A 263 -40.85 -12.99 -29.89
N HIS A 264 -40.86 -14.28 -30.20
CA HIS A 264 -41.91 -14.91 -31.00
C HIS A 264 -43.16 -15.24 -30.16
N ALA A 265 -44.35 -15.08 -30.74
CA ALA A 265 -45.64 -15.24 -30.04
C ALA A 265 -45.93 -16.68 -29.53
N ARG A 266 -45.19 -17.68 -30.02
CA ARG A 266 -45.29 -19.08 -29.58
C ARG A 266 -44.57 -19.36 -28.27
N VAL A 267 -43.69 -18.47 -27.82
CA VAL A 267 -42.95 -18.66 -26.57
C VAL A 267 -43.94 -18.66 -25.40
N ARG A 268 -43.93 -19.76 -24.64
CA ARG A 268 -44.78 -19.98 -23.47
C ARG A 268 -43.93 -20.45 -22.31
N GLU A 269 -44.11 -19.81 -21.17
CA GLU A 269 -43.35 -20.07 -19.96
C GLU A 269 -43.69 -21.42 -19.31
N ASN A 270 -42.69 -22.07 -18.70
CA ASN A 270 -42.89 -23.29 -17.92
C ASN A 270 -42.24 -23.16 -16.53
N TYR A 271 -42.63 -22.12 -15.81
CA TYR A 271 -42.17 -21.90 -14.42
C TYR A 271 -42.53 -23.06 -13.49
N ALA A 272 -43.62 -23.78 -13.74
CA ALA A 272 -44.05 -24.90 -12.91
C ALA A 272 -42.97 -26.00 -12.82
N LEU A 273 -42.30 -26.31 -13.94
CA LEU A 273 -41.22 -27.28 -13.94
C LEU A 273 -39.98 -26.76 -13.22
N ILE A 274 -39.56 -25.50 -13.48
CA ILE A 274 -38.43 -24.88 -12.76
C ILE A 274 -38.69 -24.89 -11.26
N GLU A 275 -39.86 -24.43 -10.81
CA GLU A 275 -40.22 -24.40 -9.40
C GLU A 275 -40.22 -25.80 -8.76
N ARG A 276 -40.77 -26.81 -9.45
CA ARG A 276 -40.76 -28.20 -8.97
C ARG A 276 -39.34 -28.73 -8.83
N THR A 277 -38.52 -28.53 -9.85
CA THR A 277 -37.15 -29.03 -9.91
C THR A 277 -36.27 -28.34 -8.86
N LEU A 278 -36.37 -27.01 -8.72
CA LEU A 278 -35.66 -26.27 -7.69
C LEU A 278 -36.13 -26.65 -6.27
N LYS A 279 -37.43 -26.90 -6.05
CA LYS A 279 -37.95 -27.42 -4.76
C LYS A 279 -37.42 -28.83 -4.45
N SER A 280 -37.30 -29.70 -5.46
CA SER A 280 -36.69 -31.02 -5.32
C SER A 280 -35.22 -30.90 -4.90
N LEU A 281 -34.43 -30.06 -5.60
CA LEU A 281 -33.04 -29.75 -5.23
C LEU A 281 -32.95 -29.27 -3.79
N ASN A 282 -33.81 -28.34 -3.37
CA ASN A 282 -33.86 -27.82 -2.01
C ASN A 282 -34.13 -28.89 -0.93
N SER A 283 -34.78 -30.00 -1.29
CA SER A 283 -35.05 -31.13 -0.38
C SER A 283 -33.93 -32.16 -0.31
N LYS A 284 -33.21 -32.36 -1.43
CA LYS A 284 -32.10 -33.34 -1.55
C LYS A 284 -30.74 -32.77 -1.17
N CYS A 285 -30.66 -31.45 -1.05
CA CYS A 285 -29.41 -30.74 -0.86
C CYS A 285 -28.72 -31.05 0.48
N ASN A 286 -27.53 -31.65 0.44
CA ASN A 286 -26.63 -31.85 1.59
C ASN A 286 -25.29 -31.13 1.35
N ALA A 287 -24.75 -30.51 2.39
CA ALA A 287 -23.58 -29.61 2.38
C ALA A 287 -22.26 -30.21 1.84
N SER A 288 -22.07 -30.33 0.52
CA SER A 288 -20.82 -30.82 -0.11
C SER A 288 -20.32 -29.93 -1.26
N ALA A 289 -19.02 -29.91 -1.53
CA ALA A 289 -18.40 -29.12 -2.62
C ALA A 289 -18.95 -29.45 -4.02
N THR A 290 -19.41 -30.70 -4.22
CA THR A 290 -20.11 -31.16 -5.42
C THR A 290 -21.39 -30.36 -5.69
N HIS A 291 -21.98 -29.70 -4.69
CA HIS A 291 -23.16 -28.87 -4.86
C HIS A 291 -22.89 -27.48 -5.44
N ASN A 292 -21.70 -26.88 -5.29
CA ASN A 292 -21.45 -25.56 -5.88
C ASN A 292 -21.49 -25.64 -7.42
N GLY A 293 -20.82 -26.64 -8.00
CA GLY A 293 -20.86 -26.89 -9.44
C GLY A 293 -22.27 -27.18 -9.94
N LEU A 294 -23.01 -28.06 -9.24
CA LEU A 294 -24.39 -28.39 -9.60
C LEU A 294 -25.31 -27.16 -9.60
N LEU A 295 -25.25 -26.33 -8.55
CA LEU A 295 -26.07 -25.13 -8.47
C LEU A 295 -25.68 -24.07 -9.50
N LEU A 296 -24.39 -23.94 -9.81
CA LEU A 296 -23.89 -23.07 -10.88
C LEU A 296 -24.41 -23.52 -12.25
N ASP A 297 -24.35 -24.82 -12.54
CA ASP A 297 -24.89 -25.41 -13.78
C ASP A 297 -26.40 -25.17 -13.86
N CYS A 298 -27.14 -25.35 -12.76
CA CYS A 298 -28.57 -25.06 -12.71
C CYS A 298 -28.87 -23.58 -12.97
N CYS A 299 -28.18 -22.66 -12.28
CA CYS A 299 -28.38 -21.22 -12.40
C CYS A 299 -28.07 -20.72 -13.82
N SER A 300 -26.93 -21.15 -14.38
CA SER A 300 -26.53 -20.79 -15.74
C SER A 300 -27.45 -21.37 -16.83
N THR A 301 -28.04 -22.55 -16.58
CA THR A 301 -28.99 -23.17 -17.51
C THR A 301 -30.34 -22.44 -17.53
N ILE A 302 -30.84 -21.99 -16.38
CA ILE A 302 -32.14 -21.32 -16.27
C ILE A 302 -32.06 -19.81 -16.52
N TYR A 303 -30.92 -19.16 -16.31
CA TYR A 303 -30.80 -17.70 -16.44
C TYR A 303 -31.21 -17.17 -17.83
N PRO A 304 -30.78 -17.77 -18.97
CA PRO A 304 -31.23 -17.33 -20.28
C PRO A 304 -32.76 -17.42 -20.43
N LEU A 305 -33.38 -18.47 -19.89
CA LEU A 305 -34.84 -18.63 -19.93
C LEU A 305 -35.53 -17.50 -19.17
N LEU A 306 -35.04 -17.18 -17.97
CA LEU A 306 -35.65 -16.17 -17.11
C LEU A 306 -35.41 -14.73 -17.58
N SER A 307 -34.27 -14.45 -18.21
CA SER A 307 -33.86 -13.09 -18.60
C SER A 307 -34.23 -12.72 -20.04
N SER A 308 -34.24 -13.68 -20.96
CA SER A 308 -34.45 -13.38 -22.39
C SER A 308 -35.66 -14.09 -23.02
N TRP A 309 -36.02 -15.30 -22.57
CA TRP A 309 -37.13 -16.04 -23.20
C TRP A 309 -38.49 -15.80 -22.56
N TRP A 310 -38.59 -15.82 -21.23
CA TRP A 310 -39.88 -15.76 -20.52
C TRP A 310 -40.09 -14.38 -19.89
N THR A 311 -40.06 -13.34 -20.72
CA THR A 311 -40.13 -11.94 -20.28
C THR A 311 -41.56 -11.41 -20.16
N ASP A 312 -42.54 -12.03 -20.85
CA ASP A 312 -43.95 -11.61 -20.83
C ASP A 312 -44.63 -11.76 -19.46
N VAL A 313 -44.28 -12.81 -18.71
CA VAL A 313 -44.88 -13.12 -17.40
C VAL A 313 -43.81 -13.09 -16.31
N VAL A 314 -43.67 -11.95 -15.64
CA VAL A 314 -42.65 -11.75 -14.60
C VAL A 314 -43.01 -12.51 -13.32
N LYS A 315 -42.31 -13.63 -13.05
CA LYS A 315 -42.40 -14.39 -11.81
C LYS A 315 -41.18 -14.22 -10.92
N SER A 316 -41.41 -14.10 -9.61
CA SER A 316 -40.34 -13.94 -8.60
C SER A 316 -40.03 -15.25 -7.86
N GLU A 317 -40.88 -16.25 -8.04
CA GLU A 317 -40.85 -17.54 -7.37
C GLU A 317 -39.54 -18.33 -7.58
N PRO A 318 -38.94 -18.39 -8.79
CA PRO A 318 -37.64 -19.05 -8.98
C PRO A 318 -36.53 -18.45 -8.11
N TYR A 319 -36.44 -17.12 -8.07
CA TYR A 319 -35.46 -16.39 -7.26
C TYR A 319 -35.71 -16.59 -5.75
N GLN A 320 -36.97 -16.66 -5.32
CA GLN A 320 -37.33 -16.95 -3.93
C GLN A 320 -36.89 -18.38 -3.52
N ILE A 321 -37.09 -19.38 -4.39
CA ILE A 321 -36.67 -20.76 -4.11
C ILE A 321 -35.14 -20.86 -4.07
N LEU A 322 -34.43 -20.22 -5.01
CA LEU A 322 -32.96 -20.15 -4.99
C LEU A 322 -32.46 -19.49 -3.71
N TRP A 323 -33.06 -18.38 -3.29
CA TRP A 323 -32.74 -17.76 -2.01
C TRP A 323 -32.93 -18.72 -0.83
N GLU A 324 -34.01 -19.52 -0.81
CA GLU A 324 -34.21 -20.53 0.25
C GLU A 324 -33.11 -21.61 0.27
N ILE A 325 -32.64 -22.04 -0.89
CA ILE A 325 -31.53 -23.02 -1.02
C ILE A 325 -30.25 -22.42 -0.45
N PHE A 326 -29.86 -21.22 -0.90
CA PHE A 326 -28.63 -20.58 -0.43
C PHE A 326 -28.71 -20.18 1.04
N TYR A 327 -29.87 -19.74 1.52
CA TYR A 327 -30.08 -19.37 2.91
C TYR A 327 -29.90 -20.57 3.87
N LYS A 328 -30.40 -21.77 3.52
CA LYS A 328 -30.16 -22.99 4.32
C LYS A 328 -28.69 -23.29 4.52
N HIS A 329 -27.85 -22.91 3.55
CA HIS A 329 -26.41 -23.18 3.52
C HIS A 329 -25.57 -21.93 3.71
N ILE A 330 -26.14 -20.85 4.27
CA ILE A 330 -25.49 -19.55 4.34
C ILE A 330 -24.19 -19.58 5.15
N ASN A 331 -24.12 -20.39 6.21
CA ASN A 331 -22.94 -20.53 7.06
C ASN A 331 -21.83 -21.41 6.48
N LEU A 332 -22.09 -22.11 5.37
CA LEU A 332 -21.16 -23.03 4.75
C LEU A 332 -20.32 -22.30 3.71
N ALA A 333 -18.99 -22.36 3.87
CA ALA A 333 -18.04 -21.88 2.88
C ALA A 333 -17.70 -23.01 1.91
N PHE A 334 -17.67 -22.70 0.61
CA PHE A 334 -16.88 -23.49 -0.36
C PHE A 334 -15.40 -23.06 -0.33
N THR A 335 -15.13 -21.84 0.18
CA THR A 335 -13.80 -21.25 0.42
C THR A 335 -13.94 -20.23 1.57
N GLU A 336 -12.98 -20.15 2.48
CA GLU A 336 -13.01 -19.14 3.55
C GLU A 336 -12.80 -17.74 2.96
N PRO A 337 -13.69 -16.77 3.21
CA PRO A 337 -13.53 -15.41 2.72
C PRO A 337 -12.49 -14.68 3.56
N ALA A 338 -11.35 -14.34 2.95
CA ALA A 338 -10.35 -13.48 3.54
C ALA A 338 -10.62 -12.03 3.11
N VAL A 339 -11.58 -11.36 3.77
CA VAL A 339 -11.84 -9.93 3.50
C VAL A 339 -10.75 -9.11 4.18
N GLU A 340 -9.82 -8.59 3.39
CA GLU A 340 -8.73 -7.77 3.90
C GLU A 340 -9.13 -6.29 4.00
N SER A 341 -10.10 -5.83 3.20
CA SER A 341 -10.56 -4.44 3.21
C SER A 341 -12.04 -4.23 2.84
N ALA A 342 -12.58 -3.07 3.21
CA ALA A 342 -13.92 -2.64 2.79
C ALA A 342 -14.02 -2.39 1.27
N SER A 343 -12.95 -1.90 0.64
CA SER A 343 -12.92 -1.66 -0.81
C SER A 343 -13.05 -2.96 -1.59
N GLU A 344 -12.39 -4.03 -1.13
CA GLU A 344 -12.50 -5.36 -1.72
C GLU A 344 -13.96 -5.85 -1.76
N LEU A 345 -14.73 -5.65 -0.68
CA LEU A 345 -16.16 -6.00 -0.66
C LEU A 345 -16.95 -5.26 -1.74
N VAL A 346 -16.69 -3.96 -1.90
CA VAL A 346 -17.36 -3.13 -2.90
C VAL A 346 -16.93 -3.55 -4.31
N ASP A 347 -15.66 -3.89 -4.50
CA ASP A 347 -15.12 -4.33 -5.78
C ASP A 347 -15.67 -5.70 -6.17
N VAL A 348 -15.74 -6.67 -5.26
CA VAL A 348 -16.39 -7.96 -5.50
C VAL A 348 -17.82 -7.74 -6.00
N VAL A 349 -18.61 -6.92 -5.29
CA VAL A 349 -19.99 -6.60 -5.68
C VAL A 349 -20.08 -5.90 -7.04
N GLY A 350 -19.10 -5.05 -7.38
CA GLY A 350 -18.98 -4.41 -8.68
C GLY A 350 -18.67 -5.37 -9.83
N HIS A 351 -17.92 -6.45 -9.56
CA HIS A 351 -17.47 -7.43 -10.54
C HIS A 351 -18.31 -8.72 -10.61
N ILE A 352 -19.37 -8.84 -9.79
CA ILE A 352 -20.36 -9.92 -9.90
C ILE A 352 -20.88 -9.96 -11.34
N SER A 353 -20.60 -11.07 -12.03
CA SER A 353 -20.76 -11.19 -13.49
C SER A 353 -21.25 -12.59 -13.88
N PRO A 354 -21.74 -12.80 -15.12
CA PRO A 354 -22.11 -14.13 -15.60
C PRO A 354 -20.91 -15.09 -15.77
N SER A 355 -19.68 -14.64 -15.48
CA SER A 355 -18.47 -15.46 -15.48
C SER A 355 -18.03 -15.92 -14.09
N SER A 356 -18.81 -15.59 -13.04
CA SER A 356 -18.52 -16.03 -11.66
C SER A 356 -18.49 -17.57 -11.57
N THR A 357 -17.47 -18.09 -10.89
CA THR A 357 -17.28 -19.52 -10.61
C THR A 357 -17.96 -19.97 -9.33
N ASP A 358 -18.44 -19.02 -8.51
CA ASP A 358 -19.21 -19.27 -7.31
C ASP A 358 -20.72 -19.19 -7.61
N SER A 359 -21.46 -20.23 -7.21
CA SER A 359 -22.90 -20.31 -7.48
C SER A 359 -23.72 -19.24 -6.75
N TYR A 360 -23.26 -18.76 -5.59
CA TYR A 360 -23.92 -17.70 -4.85
C TYR A 360 -23.71 -16.34 -5.53
N GLU A 361 -22.48 -16.03 -5.96
CA GLU A 361 -22.23 -14.82 -6.76
C GLU A 361 -23.02 -14.82 -8.07
N TYR A 362 -23.09 -15.96 -8.77
CA TYR A 362 -23.91 -16.09 -9.98
C TYR A 362 -25.40 -15.86 -9.67
N PHE A 363 -25.90 -16.38 -8.56
CA PHE A 363 -27.26 -16.08 -8.10
C PHE A 363 -27.46 -14.59 -7.80
N LEU A 364 -26.50 -13.93 -7.15
CA LEU A 364 -26.56 -12.48 -6.91
C LEU A 364 -26.57 -11.70 -8.23
N PHE A 365 -25.79 -12.12 -9.22
CA PHE A 365 -25.83 -11.56 -10.58
C PHE A 365 -27.24 -11.68 -11.17
N MET A 366 -27.81 -12.88 -11.18
CA MET A 366 -29.16 -13.13 -11.70
C MET A 366 -30.22 -12.29 -10.98
N LEU A 367 -30.13 -12.19 -9.66
CA LEU A 367 -31.07 -11.42 -8.83
C LEU A 367 -30.95 -9.91 -9.08
N LYS A 368 -29.72 -9.40 -9.18
CA LYS A 368 -29.43 -8.00 -9.48
C LYS A 368 -29.94 -7.62 -10.86
N ALA A 369 -29.71 -8.45 -11.87
CA ALA A 369 -30.25 -8.25 -13.22
C ALA A 369 -31.79 -8.22 -13.22
N TYR A 370 -32.41 -9.21 -12.59
CA TYR A 370 -33.88 -9.30 -12.48
C TYR A 370 -34.52 -8.07 -11.81
N LEU A 371 -33.95 -7.60 -10.70
CA LEU A 371 -34.48 -6.44 -9.98
C LEU A 371 -34.23 -5.12 -10.70
N SER A 372 -33.17 -5.04 -11.51
CA SER A 372 -32.88 -3.85 -12.33
C SER A 372 -33.89 -3.73 -13.47
N GLU A 373 -34.29 -4.84 -14.08
CA GLU A 373 -35.32 -4.88 -15.14
C GLU A 373 -36.75 -4.76 -14.58
N HIS A 374 -36.98 -5.25 -13.35
CA HIS A 374 -38.30 -5.30 -12.73
C HIS A 374 -38.32 -4.72 -11.29
N PRO A 375 -38.19 -3.39 -11.12
CA PRO A 375 -38.11 -2.75 -9.80
C PRO A 375 -39.34 -3.03 -8.92
N GLY A 376 -40.53 -3.18 -9.52
CA GLY A 376 -41.78 -3.45 -8.79
C GLY A 376 -41.81 -4.80 -8.04
N GLN A 377 -40.93 -5.74 -8.37
CA GLN A 377 -40.82 -7.03 -7.68
C GLN A 377 -39.97 -6.95 -6.40
N TRP A 378 -39.27 -5.82 -6.18
CA TRP A 378 -38.43 -5.60 -4.99
C TRP A 378 -39.17 -5.91 -3.69
N GLN A 379 -40.39 -5.38 -3.51
CA GLN A 379 -41.12 -5.53 -2.24
C GLN A 379 -41.44 -7.00 -1.91
N ARG A 380 -41.70 -7.84 -2.92
CA ARG A 380 -41.98 -9.28 -2.73
C ARG A 380 -40.71 -10.04 -2.32
N ILE A 381 -39.60 -9.79 -3.01
CA ILE A 381 -38.30 -10.42 -2.72
C ILE A 381 -37.76 -9.95 -1.37
N ARG A 382 -37.82 -8.65 -1.11
CA ARG A 382 -37.47 -8.01 0.16
C ARG A 382 -38.19 -8.67 1.34
N GLY A 383 -39.53 -8.80 1.27
CA GLY A 383 -40.32 -9.41 2.34
C GLY A 383 -39.87 -10.83 2.67
N ARG A 384 -39.50 -11.61 1.64
CA ARG A 384 -38.95 -12.97 1.80
C ARG A 384 -37.57 -12.97 2.44
N ILE A 385 -36.64 -12.13 1.96
CA ILE A 385 -35.29 -12.01 2.52
C ILE A 385 -35.36 -11.58 3.99
N TYR A 386 -36.10 -10.52 4.30
CA TYR A 386 -36.15 -9.94 5.64
C TYR A 386 -36.84 -10.85 6.66
N SER A 387 -37.87 -11.60 6.26
CA SER A 387 -38.56 -12.56 7.14
C SER A 387 -37.66 -13.68 7.66
N LYS A 388 -36.58 -14.00 6.93
CA LYS A 388 -35.61 -15.05 7.28
C LYS A 388 -34.41 -14.52 8.07
N LEU A 389 -34.32 -13.21 8.31
CA LEU A 389 -33.22 -12.59 9.04
C LEU A 389 -33.70 -11.89 10.33
N PRO A 390 -34.30 -12.62 11.29
CA PRO A 390 -34.55 -12.08 12.62
C PRO A 390 -33.23 -11.90 13.40
N ASN A 391 -33.21 -11.00 14.39
CA ASN A 391 -32.01 -10.71 15.18
C ASN A 391 -31.42 -11.95 15.88
N SER A 392 -32.26 -12.92 16.27
CA SER A 392 -31.80 -14.20 16.83
C SER A 392 -30.95 -14.99 15.84
N LYS A 393 -31.38 -15.05 14.58
CA LYS A 393 -30.66 -15.78 13.54
C LYS A 393 -29.34 -15.11 13.18
N VAL A 394 -29.32 -13.79 13.11
CA VAL A 394 -28.09 -13.03 12.78
C VAL A 394 -26.97 -13.31 13.80
N LYS A 395 -27.32 -13.52 15.07
CA LYS A 395 -26.35 -13.91 16.12
C LYS A 395 -25.80 -15.34 15.96
N GLU A 396 -26.47 -16.21 15.20
CA GLU A 396 -26.04 -17.58 14.91
C GLU A 396 -25.21 -17.68 13.60
N LEU A 397 -25.03 -16.58 12.88
CA LEU A 397 -24.26 -16.58 11.64
C LEU A 397 -22.76 -16.75 11.93
N THR A 398 -22.08 -17.56 11.12
CA THR A 398 -20.61 -17.60 11.09
C THR A 398 -20.07 -16.36 10.36
N SER A 399 -18.76 -16.12 10.41
CA SER A 399 -18.12 -15.06 9.62
C SER A 399 -18.43 -15.20 8.12
N VAL A 400 -18.47 -16.43 7.61
CA VAL A 400 -18.87 -16.76 6.23
C VAL A 400 -20.33 -16.39 5.96
N GLY A 401 -21.23 -16.75 6.89
CA GLY A 401 -22.65 -16.41 6.77
C GLY A 401 -22.87 -14.91 6.75
N LEU A 402 -22.19 -14.17 7.63
CA LEU A 402 -22.25 -12.71 7.68
C LEU A 402 -21.71 -12.08 6.39
N TYR A 403 -20.59 -12.58 5.85
CA TYR A 403 -20.03 -12.15 4.58
C TYR A 403 -21.03 -12.34 3.42
N LYS A 404 -21.66 -13.51 3.29
CA LYS A 404 -22.64 -13.77 2.23
C LYS A 404 -23.89 -12.89 2.36
N ILE A 405 -24.36 -12.64 3.58
CA ILE A 405 -25.46 -11.68 3.82
C ILE A 405 -25.02 -10.26 3.45
N ALA A 406 -23.80 -9.86 3.77
CA ALA A 406 -23.28 -8.56 3.37
C ALA A 406 -23.24 -8.42 1.84
N LEU A 407 -22.68 -9.41 1.13
CA LEU A 407 -22.66 -9.41 -0.34
C LEU A 407 -24.07 -9.29 -0.93
N LEU A 408 -25.05 -10.01 -0.40
CA LEU A 408 -26.45 -9.90 -0.84
C LEU A 408 -26.97 -8.47 -0.67
N PHE A 409 -26.85 -7.90 0.52
CA PHE A 409 -27.37 -6.55 0.78
C PHE A 409 -26.63 -5.51 -0.07
N LEU A 410 -25.30 -5.58 -0.16
CA LEU A 410 -24.48 -4.67 -0.98
C LEU A 410 -24.80 -4.81 -2.47
N ALA A 411 -25.00 -6.03 -3.00
CA ALA A 411 -25.34 -6.26 -4.40
C ALA A 411 -26.75 -5.77 -4.78
N LEU A 412 -27.66 -5.74 -3.81
CA LEU A 412 -29.02 -5.22 -3.97
C LEU A 412 -29.12 -3.71 -3.71
N ALA A 413 -28.07 -3.10 -3.16
CA ALA A 413 -28.03 -1.69 -2.80
C ALA A 413 -27.81 -0.82 -4.04
N ASN A 414 -28.90 -0.50 -4.72
CA ASN A 414 -28.93 0.41 -5.87
C ASN A 414 -29.37 1.82 -5.41
N GLY A 415 -29.15 2.85 -6.24
CA GLY A 415 -29.36 4.26 -5.83
C GLY A 415 -30.73 4.55 -5.19
N GLU A 416 -31.82 3.94 -5.67
CA GLU A 416 -33.18 4.20 -5.16
C GLU A 416 -33.51 3.50 -3.82
N ASN A 417 -32.97 2.30 -3.59
CA ASN A 417 -33.28 1.48 -2.41
C ASN A 417 -32.12 1.40 -1.39
N LEU A 418 -30.98 2.02 -1.68
CA LEU A 418 -29.79 2.05 -0.82
C LEU A 418 -30.07 2.58 0.60
N PRO A 419 -30.85 3.66 0.83
CA PRO A 419 -31.15 4.11 2.20
C PRO A 419 -31.90 3.04 3.03
N GLU A 420 -32.87 2.37 2.41
CA GLU A 420 -33.69 1.34 3.06
C GLU A 420 -32.86 0.10 3.41
N ILE A 421 -32.02 -0.36 2.46
CA ILE A 421 -31.13 -1.49 2.63
C ILE A 421 -30.07 -1.19 3.70
N ALA A 422 -29.54 0.04 3.70
CA ALA A 422 -28.54 0.46 4.67
C ALA A 422 -29.12 0.54 6.08
N GLU A 423 -30.32 1.10 6.25
CA GLU A 423 -31.01 1.11 7.54
C GLU A 423 -31.18 -0.32 8.08
N LYS A 424 -31.65 -1.24 7.23
CA LYS A 424 -31.86 -2.63 7.63
C LYS A 424 -30.55 -3.34 7.96
N LEU A 425 -29.52 -3.22 7.11
CA LEU A 425 -28.22 -3.86 7.34
C LEU A 425 -27.53 -3.30 8.58
N MET A 426 -27.56 -1.98 8.80
CA MET A 426 -27.03 -1.35 10.01
C MET A 426 -27.75 -1.85 11.26
N ALA A 427 -29.08 -1.98 11.23
CA ALA A 427 -29.84 -2.54 12.35
C ALA A 427 -29.45 -4.01 12.65
N LEU A 428 -29.12 -4.82 11.64
CA LEU A 428 -28.62 -6.17 11.85
C LEU A 428 -27.22 -6.18 12.48
N LEU A 429 -26.31 -5.33 11.98
CA LEU A 429 -24.93 -5.26 12.43
C LEU A 429 -24.78 -4.67 13.85
N GLN A 430 -25.62 -3.70 14.23
CA GLN A 430 -25.62 -3.14 15.60
C GLN A 430 -25.93 -4.17 16.69
N ASN A 431 -26.56 -5.29 16.34
CA ASN A 431 -26.87 -6.38 17.27
C ASN A 431 -25.71 -7.38 17.45
N LEU A 432 -24.62 -7.20 16.71
CA LEU A 432 -23.42 -8.05 16.73
C LEU A 432 -22.27 -7.32 17.46
N PRO A 433 -21.33 -8.06 18.07
CA PRO A 433 -20.12 -7.45 18.62
C PRO A 433 -19.27 -6.84 17.49
N PRO A 434 -18.63 -5.69 17.73
CA PRO A 434 -17.74 -5.08 16.74
C PRO A 434 -16.50 -5.95 16.51
N ASP A 435 -16.30 -6.33 15.25
CA ASP A 435 -15.18 -7.09 14.72
C ASP A 435 -14.70 -6.51 13.38
N SER A 436 -13.59 -7.01 12.83
CA SER A 436 -13.03 -6.47 11.59
C SER A 436 -14.03 -6.53 10.42
N LEU A 437 -14.76 -7.65 10.31
CA LEU A 437 -15.70 -7.88 9.21
C LEU A 437 -16.92 -6.95 9.27
N THR A 438 -17.54 -6.80 10.44
CA THR A 438 -18.66 -5.87 10.66
C THR A 438 -18.26 -4.43 10.34
N ILE A 439 -17.06 -4.01 10.75
CA ILE A 439 -16.51 -2.69 10.40
C ILE A 439 -16.32 -2.56 8.88
N HIS A 440 -15.70 -3.55 8.22
CA HIS A 440 -15.54 -3.53 6.76
C HIS A 440 -16.87 -3.45 6.02
N ILE A 441 -17.91 -4.17 6.46
CA ILE A 441 -19.25 -4.12 5.86
C ILE A 441 -19.88 -2.73 6.03
N GLN A 442 -19.79 -2.13 7.22
CA GLN A 442 -20.33 -0.79 7.48
C GLN A 442 -19.62 0.29 6.64
N ILE A 443 -18.30 0.15 6.45
CA ILE A 443 -17.52 1.05 5.60
C ILE A 443 -17.85 0.83 4.12
N ALA A 444 -18.03 -0.41 3.66
CA ALA A 444 -18.46 -0.70 2.30
C ALA A 444 -19.80 -0.03 1.97
N LEU A 445 -20.75 -0.04 2.92
CA LEU A 445 -22.00 0.73 2.81
C LEU A 445 -21.76 2.24 2.71
N ALA A 446 -20.84 2.79 3.50
CA ALA A 446 -20.50 4.22 3.44
C ALA A 446 -19.85 4.59 2.08
N ILE A 447 -19.00 3.72 1.53
CA ILE A 447 -18.43 3.87 0.18
C ILE A 447 -19.54 3.88 -0.88
N LEU A 448 -20.54 2.99 -0.78
CA LEU A 448 -21.68 2.98 -1.70
C LEU A 448 -22.55 4.24 -1.59
N HIS A 449 -22.77 4.77 -0.38
CA HIS A 449 -23.45 6.07 -0.20
C HIS A 449 -22.70 7.19 -0.87
N ALA A 450 -21.37 7.25 -0.66
CA ALA A 450 -20.53 8.25 -1.27
C ALA A 450 -20.52 8.16 -2.80
N ARG A 451 -20.43 6.95 -3.37
CA ARG A 451 -20.52 6.72 -4.84
C ARG A 451 -21.88 7.09 -5.42
N ALA A 452 -22.95 6.97 -4.63
CA ALA A 452 -24.30 7.38 -5.02
C ALA A 452 -24.57 8.89 -4.82
N GLY A 453 -23.59 9.69 -4.37
CA GLY A 453 -23.76 11.12 -4.10
C GLY A 453 -24.65 11.41 -2.90
N MET A 454 -24.79 10.47 -1.98
CA MET A 454 -25.61 10.61 -0.76
C MET A 454 -24.73 10.86 0.47
N SER A 455 -25.30 11.53 1.47
CA SER A 455 -24.59 11.74 2.74
C SER A 455 -24.24 10.42 3.41
N VAL A 456 -22.99 10.27 3.84
CA VAL A 456 -22.52 9.07 4.56
C VAL A 456 -22.90 9.07 6.04
N ARG A 457 -23.38 10.20 6.55
CA ARG A 457 -23.70 10.41 7.98
C ARG A 457 -24.60 9.33 8.60
N PRO A 458 -25.70 8.87 7.96
CA PRO A 458 -26.58 7.86 8.56
C PRO A 458 -25.88 6.52 8.84
N VAL A 459 -24.90 6.16 8.02
CA VAL A 459 -24.13 4.91 8.14
C VAL A 459 -22.90 5.11 9.04
N CYS A 460 -22.20 6.24 8.91
CA CYS A 460 -20.99 6.51 9.67
C CYS A 460 -21.25 6.83 11.15
N LEU A 461 -22.36 7.48 11.52
CA LEU A 461 -22.62 7.85 12.93
C LEU A 461 -22.69 6.64 13.88
N PRO A 462 -23.49 5.59 13.59
CA PRO A 462 -23.52 4.42 14.47
C PRO A 462 -22.19 3.66 14.49
N LEU A 463 -21.48 3.63 13.35
CA LEU A 463 -20.15 3.03 13.23
C LEU A 463 -19.14 3.76 14.14
N VAL A 464 -19.09 5.10 14.08
CA VAL A 464 -18.23 5.93 14.94
C VAL A 464 -18.56 5.72 16.41
N ALA A 465 -19.84 5.66 16.78
CA ALA A 465 -20.25 5.37 18.16
C ALA A 465 -19.76 3.99 18.63
N SER A 466 -19.78 2.99 17.75
CA SER A 466 -19.21 1.66 18.05
C SER A 466 -17.69 1.71 18.24
N VAL A 467 -16.97 2.48 17.42
CA VAL A 467 -15.51 2.67 17.55
C VAL A 467 -15.16 3.39 18.85
N GLU A 468 -15.92 4.43 19.23
CA GLU A 468 -15.73 5.17 20.48
C GLU A 468 -15.93 4.30 21.72
N GLN A 469 -16.80 3.28 21.67
CA GLN A 469 -17.00 2.34 22.78
C GLN A 469 -15.82 1.37 22.95
N ILE A 470 -15.13 1.01 21.87
CA ILE A 470 -14.03 0.02 21.90
C ILE A 470 -12.64 0.64 21.96
N VAL A 471 -12.49 1.94 21.71
CA VAL A 471 -11.18 2.62 21.66
C VAL A 471 -10.39 2.57 22.97
N GLU A 472 -11.06 2.31 24.10
CA GLU A 472 -10.41 2.11 25.40
C GLU A 472 -9.79 0.72 25.56
N ALA A 473 -10.23 -0.27 24.80
CA ALA A 473 -9.78 -1.65 24.87
C ALA A 473 -8.63 -1.90 23.90
N ARG A 474 -7.39 -2.03 24.42
CA ARG A 474 -6.17 -2.15 23.59
C ARG A 474 -6.17 -3.40 22.70
N GLU A 475 -6.78 -4.47 23.17
CA GLU A 475 -6.97 -5.73 22.44
C GLU A 475 -7.90 -5.61 21.22
N LYS A 476 -8.65 -4.51 21.09
CA LYS A 476 -9.54 -4.22 19.96
C LYS A 476 -8.92 -3.29 18.91
N PHE A 477 -7.65 -2.95 19.02
CA PHE A 477 -7.00 -2.01 18.09
C PHE A 477 -6.91 -2.54 16.65
N ASN A 478 -6.94 -3.85 16.44
CA ASN A 478 -7.08 -4.45 15.11
C ASN A 478 -8.43 -4.08 14.44
N VAL A 479 -9.52 -4.03 15.21
CA VAL A 479 -10.84 -3.60 14.73
C VAL A 479 -10.85 -2.11 14.39
N ILE A 480 -10.16 -1.29 15.19
CA ILE A 480 -10.03 0.15 14.92
C ILE A 480 -9.10 0.39 13.72
N ARG A 481 -8.10 -0.47 13.51
CA ARG A 481 -7.26 -0.44 12.32
C ARG A 481 -8.08 -0.71 11.05
N ALA A 482 -8.97 -1.69 11.06
CA ALA A 482 -9.93 -1.91 9.96
C ALA A 482 -10.80 -0.67 9.68
N TYR A 483 -11.16 0.09 10.73
CA TYR A 483 -11.85 1.37 10.58
C TYR A 483 -10.98 2.44 9.91
N VAL A 484 -9.71 2.55 10.33
CA VAL A 484 -8.73 3.47 9.75
C VAL A 484 -8.41 3.11 8.29
N ASP A 485 -8.28 1.83 7.95
CA ASP A 485 -8.03 1.35 6.60
C ASP A 485 -9.17 1.75 5.64
N GLY A 486 -10.41 1.66 6.12
CA GLY A 486 -11.59 2.06 5.37
C GLY A 486 -11.80 3.57 5.23
N PHE A 487 -11.14 4.39 6.07
CA PHE A 487 -11.28 5.85 6.04
C PHE A 487 -10.92 6.45 4.67
N ASP A 488 -9.80 6.01 4.10
CA ASP A 488 -9.33 6.49 2.79
C ASP A 488 -10.29 6.07 1.65
N GLY A 489 -10.89 4.88 1.76
CA GLY A 489 -11.88 4.38 0.81
C GLY A 489 -13.13 5.26 0.78
N VAL A 490 -13.70 5.60 1.93
CA VAL A 490 -14.87 6.49 2.02
C VAL A 490 -14.52 7.89 1.54
N PHE A 491 -13.32 8.37 1.86
CA PHE A 491 -12.84 9.68 1.46
C PHE A 491 -12.71 9.83 -0.06
N LYS A 492 -12.23 8.79 -0.76
CA LYS A 492 -12.00 8.81 -2.22
C LYS A 492 -13.20 8.36 -3.06
N ALA A 493 -14.23 7.79 -2.46
CA ALA A 493 -15.30 7.09 -3.16
C ALA A 493 -16.22 7.96 -4.03
N GLY A 494 -16.53 9.20 -3.61
CA GLY A 494 -17.56 10.02 -4.25
C GLY A 494 -17.05 11.22 -5.05
N GLY A 495 -15.76 11.59 -4.93
CA GLY A 495 -15.21 12.82 -5.51
C GLY A 495 -15.76 14.13 -4.92
N ASP A 496 -16.87 14.07 -4.18
CA ASP A 496 -17.51 15.18 -3.47
C ASP A 496 -17.25 15.08 -1.95
N TYR A 497 -16.66 16.13 -1.37
CA TYR A 497 -16.33 16.22 0.05
C TYR A 497 -17.44 16.85 0.91
N SER A 498 -18.60 17.18 0.30
CA SER A 498 -19.79 17.73 0.95
C SER A 498 -20.70 16.67 1.59
N LEU A 499 -20.40 15.38 1.40
CA LEU A 499 -21.25 14.25 1.83
C LEU A 499 -21.18 13.97 3.34
N GLN A 500 -20.67 14.92 4.12
CA GLN A 500 -20.51 14.86 5.58
C GLN A 500 -19.56 13.73 6.05
N GLN A 501 -18.53 13.42 5.25
CA GLN A 501 -17.53 12.40 5.64
C GLN A 501 -16.71 12.84 6.87
N HIS A 502 -16.65 14.14 7.19
CA HIS A 502 -15.97 14.67 8.38
C HIS A 502 -16.44 14.03 9.69
N VAL A 503 -17.68 13.51 9.74
CA VAL A 503 -18.24 12.82 10.91
C VAL A 503 -17.44 11.58 11.33
N MET A 504 -16.67 10.98 10.41
CA MET A 504 -15.79 9.85 10.72
C MET A 504 -14.64 10.20 11.68
N ILE A 505 -14.28 11.49 11.79
CA ILE A 505 -13.28 12.01 12.71
C ILE A 505 -14.01 12.52 13.96
N SER A 506 -13.81 11.85 15.09
CA SER A 506 -14.43 12.22 16.37
C SER A 506 -13.50 11.96 17.56
N LYS A 507 -14.05 11.79 18.77
CA LYS A 507 -13.31 11.67 20.03
C LYS A 507 -12.37 10.46 20.05
N TRP A 508 -12.66 9.39 19.30
CA TRP A 508 -11.82 8.19 19.23
C TRP A 508 -10.39 8.50 18.75
N VAL A 509 -10.22 9.52 17.89
CA VAL A 509 -8.93 9.86 17.27
C VAL A 509 -7.86 10.19 18.31
N GLN A 510 -8.22 10.97 19.33
CA GLN A 510 -7.28 11.36 20.37
C GLN A 510 -6.75 10.15 21.15
N ARG A 511 -7.64 9.21 21.49
CA ARG A 511 -7.26 8.00 22.21
C ARG A 511 -6.44 7.05 21.34
N TYR A 512 -6.83 6.89 20.07
CA TYR A 512 -6.12 6.02 19.13
C TYR A 512 -4.70 6.52 18.88
N LEU A 513 -4.52 7.79 18.51
CA LEU A 513 -3.21 8.37 18.22
C LEU A 513 -2.25 8.29 19.42
N THR A 514 -2.76 8.40 20.65
CA THR A 514 -1.93 8.37 21.86
C THR A 514 -1.58 6.96 22.35
N ALA A 515 -2.33 5.93 21.96
CA ALA A 515 -2.21 4.58 22.52
C ALA A 515 -1.81 3.49 21.51
N CYS A 516 -1.88 3.77 20.19
CA CYS A 516 -1.60 2.81 19.12
C CYS A 516 -0.10 2.49 18.98
N SER A 517 0.21 1.49 18.15
CA SER A 517 1.60 1.15 17.85
C SER A 517 2.24 2.24 16.99
N PHE A 518 3.58 2.35 17.02
CA PHE A 518 4.29 3.35 16.19
C PHE A 518 4.02 3.17 14.68
N THR A 519 3.89 1.92 14.22
CA THR A 519 3.57 1.60 12.82
C THR A 519 2.16 2.08 12.45
N ASP A 520 1.16 1.81 13.30
CA ASP A 520 -0.22 2.25 13.07
C ASP A 520 -0.34 3.78 13.14
N LEU A 521 0.41 4.42 14.05
CA LEU A 521 0.50 5.87 14.14
C LEU A 521 1.03 6.47 12.84
N CYS A 522 2.14 5.97 12.31
CA CYS A 522 2.71 6.43 11.04
C CYS A 522 1.72 6.23 9.88
N TYR A 523 1.06 5.08 9.85
CA TYR A 523 0.08 4.75 8.81
C TYR A 523 -1.11 5.72 8.82
N PHE A 524 -1.75 5.93 9.98
CA PHE A 524 -2.88 6.84 10.07
C PHE A 524 -2.48 8.30 9.81
N LEU A 525 -1.31 8.75 10.28
CA LEU A 525 -0.81 10.09 9.97
C LEU A 525 -0.53 10.30 8.48
N ASN A 526 -0.11 9.27 7.75
CA ASN A 526 0.05 9.34 6.30
C ASN A 526 -1.31 9.50 5.60
N ILE A 527 -2.32 8.72 6.01
CA ILE A 527 -3.69 8.85 5.49
C ILE A 527 -4.22 10.27 5.74
N LEU A 528 -4.09 10.78 6.97
CA LEU A 528 -4.50 12.14 7.32
C LEU A 528 -3.74 13.19 6.50
N SER A 529 -2.41 13.06 6.36
CA SER A 529 -1.59 14.00 5.59
C SER A 529 -2.02 14.07 4.13
N CYS A 530 -2.25 12.92 3.49
CA CYS A 530 -2.71 12.85 2.11
C CYS A 530 -4.11 13.49 1.95
N ASN A 531 -5.05 13.12 2.81
CA ASN A 531 -6.44 13.56 2.69
C ASN A 531 -6.62 15.04 3.07
N VAL A 532 -5.96 15.52 4.12
CA VAL A 532 -6.00 16.96 4.51
C VAL A 532 -5.37 17.85 3.44
N LYS A 533 -4.29 17.41 2.76
CA LYS A 533 -3.73 18.16 1.61
C LYS A 533 -4.73 18.35 0.48
N VAL A 534 -5.54 17.34 0.19
CA VAL A 534 -6.58 17.43 -0.84
C VAL A 534 -7.72 18.34 -0.38
N LEU A 535 -8.23 18.14 0.85
CA LEU A 535 -9.32 18.93 1.44
C LEU A 535 -9.00 20.42 1.51
N ARG A 536 -7.76 20.80 1.80
CA ARG A 536 -7.38 22.19 1.97
C ARG A 536 -7.55 23.02 0.70
N ASN A 537 -7.52 22.38 -0.46
CA ASN A 537 -7.77 23.01 -1.76
C ASN A 537 -9.24 22.90 -2.19
N ASP A 538 -10.09 22.28 -1.38
CA ASP A 538 -11.52 22.09 -1.66
C ASP A 538 -12.38 23.18 -1.00
N TYR A 539 -13.52 23.50 -1.62
CA TYR A 539 -14.45 24.51 -1.12
C TYR A 539 -15.07 24.15 0.23
N HIS A 540 -15.12 22.86 0.61
CA HIS A 540 -15.72 22.39 1.86
C HIS A 540 -14.74 22.39 3.04
N TRP A 541 -13.51 22.89 2.88
CA TRP A 541 -12.52 22.98 3.97
C TRP A 541 -13.09 23.58 5.26
N THR A 542 -13.99 24.56 5.16
CA THR A 542 -14.63 25.23 6.30
C THR A 542 -15.44 24.29 7.20
N GLU A 543 -15.93 23.17 6.68
CA GLU A 543 -16.63 22.14 7.46
C GLU A 543 -15.67 21.16 8.13
N TRP A 544 -14.53 20.88 7.48
CA TRP A 544 -13.52 19.93 7.95
C TRP A 544 -12.57 20.52 8.98
N GLU A 545 -12.16 21.78 8.80
CA GLU A 545 -11.20 22.47 9.67
C GLU A 545 -11.60 22.44 11.16
N PRO A 546 -12.84 22.77 11.56
CA PRO A 546 -13.23 22.76 12.97
C PRO A 546 -13.14 21.37 13.59
N VAL A 547 -13.55 20.33 12.85
CA VAL A 547 -13.52 18.93 13.32
C VAL A 547 -12.08 18.46 13.50
N LEU A 548 -11.20 18.76 12.55
CA LEU A 548 -9.77 18.44 12.62
C LEU A 548 -9.08 19.19 13.78
N LYS A 549 -9.37 20.48 13.95
CA LYS A 549 -8.86 21.29 15.08
C LYS A 549 -9.36 20.80 16.43
N GLN A 550 -10.60 20.31 16.50
CA GLN A 550 -11.19 19.81 17.75
C GLN A 550 -10.66 18.43 18.15
N HIS A 551 -10.52 17.49 17.20
CA HIS A 551 -10.28 16.07 17.50
C HIS A 551 -8.87 15.57 17.18
N VAL A 552 -8.18 16.17 16.20
CA VAL A 552 -6.85 15.71 15.75
C VAL A 552 -5.74 16.55 16.39
N LEU A 553 -5.83 17.87 16.28
CA LEU A 553 -4.75 18.79 16.66
C LEU A 553 -4.34 18.72 18.15
N PRO A 554 -5.25 18.57 19.14
CA PRO A 554 -4.87 18.38 20.54
C PRO A 554 -4.11 17.08 20.78
N ALA A 555 -4.46 16.01 20.05
CA ALA A 555 -3.76 14.74 20.13
C ALA A 555 -2.34 14.84 19.57
N LEU A 556 -2.18 15.50 18.42
CA LEU A 556 -0.87 15.77 17.82
C LEU A 556 0.03 16.56 18.78
N LYS A 557 -0.50 17.59 19.44
CA LYS A 557 0.22 18.35 20.48
C LYS A 557 0.71 17.46 21.61
N SER A 558 -0.14 16.54 22.10
CA SER A 558 0.22 15.64 23.20
C SER A 558 1.30 14.63 22.81
N ILE A 559 1.34 14.18 21.56
CA ILE A 559 2.28 13.15 21.09
C ILE A 559 3.61 13.79 20.64
N ALA A 560 3.57 15.03 20.18
CA ALA A 560 4.74 15.77 19.70
C ALA A 560 5.83 16.02 20.76
N THR A 561 5.49 15.93 22.06
CA THR A 561 6.46 16.02 23.17
C THR A 561 7.17 14.69 23.47
N SER A 562 6.74 13.59 22.85
CA SER A 562 7.39 12.28 23.06
C SER A 562 8.68 12.16 22.24
N SER A 563 9.69 11.48 22.78
CA SER A 563 11.00 11.32 22.13
C SER A 563 10.95 10.47 20.85
N ASN A 564 10.01 9.52 20.76
CA ASN A 564 9.84 8.61 19.63
C ASN A 564 8.63 9.02 18.75
N CYS A 565 8.46 10.32 18.53
CA CYS A 565 7.37 10.84 17.73
C CYS A 565 7.71 10.86 16.22
N PRO A 566 6.82 10.37 15.34
CA PRO A 566 7.02 10.46 13.90
C PRO A 566 6.94 11.91 13.41
N SER A 567 7.81 12.30 12.47
CA SER A 567 7.86 13.67 11.92
C SER A 567 6.57 14.06 11.18
N GLN A 568 5.78 13.07 10.73
CA GLN A 568 4.46 13.26 10.14
C GLN A 568 3.50 14.02 11.06
N VAL A 569 3.65 13.94 12.38
CA VAL A 569 2.85 14.74 13.34
C VAL A 569 2.96 16.23 13.03
N GLY A 570 4.18 16.71 12.72
CA GLY A 570 4.41 18.09 12.33
C GLY A 570 3.76 18.42 10.99
N THR A 571 3.82 17.50 10.03
CA THR A 571 3.18 17.67 8.71
C THR A 571 1.67 17.85 8.87
N VAL A 572 0.99 16.93 9.56
CA VAL A 572 -0.47 16.96 9.72
C VAL A 572 -0.90 18.18 10.54
N ALA A 573 -0.17 18.54 11.60
CA ALA A 573 -0.49 19.73 12.40
C ALA A 573 -0.41 21.03 11.58
N ALA A 574 0.62 21.19 10.74
CA ALA A 574 0.77 22.37 9.88
C ALA A 574 -0.29 22.42 8.76
N LEU A 575 -0.72 21.26 8.24
CA LEU A 575 -1.78 21.20 7.24
C LEU A 575 -3.15 21.59 7.82
N ILE A 576 -3.44 21.21 9.07
CA ILE A 576 -4.69 21.55 9.75
C ILE A 576 -4.73 23.03 10.14
N ASP A 577 -3.62 23.57 10.64
CA ASP A 577 -3.53 24.96 11.05
C ASP A 577 -2.36 25.67 10.37
N SER A 578 -2.66 26.22 9.20
CA SER A 578 -1.71 26.94 8.35
C SER A 578 -1.56 28.42 8.69
N ASN A 579 -2.26 28.90 9.72
CA ASN A 579 -2.18 30.30 10.13
C ASN A 579 -0.86 30.55 10.87
N LEU A 580 0.01 31.34 10.25
CA LEU A 580 1.30 31.78 10.80
C LEU A 580 1.22 32.56 12.13
N SER A 581 0.06 33.16 12.42
CA SER A 581 -0.18 33.91 13.66
C SER A 581 -0.85 33.07 14.74
N SER A 582 -0.98 31.76 14.54
CA SER A 582 -1.61 30.84 15.49
C SER A 582 -0.70 30.51 16.67
N ASP A 583 -1.29 30.38 17.85
CA ASP A 583 -0.62 29.87 19.06
C ASP A 583 0.02 28.47 18.84
N TYR A 584 -0.49 27.68 17.88
CA TYR A 584 0.10 26.40 17.52
C TYR A 584 1.50 26.53 16.94
N VAL A 585 1.83 27.63 16.26
CA VAL A 585 3.20 27.90 15.81
C VAL A 585 4.13 27.97 17.03
N LEU A 586 3.75 28.70 18.08
CA LEU A 586 4.52 28.81 19.31
C LEU A 586 4.66 27.46 20.04
N ILE A 587 3.63 26.60 19.95
CA ILE A 587 3.65 25.26 20.55
C ILE A 587 4.60 24.35 19.78
N PHE A 588 4.47 24.23 18.46
CA PHE A 588 5.25 23.29 17.64
C PHE A 588 6.70 23.74 17.38
N THR A 589 7.01 25.01 17.62
CA THR A 589 8.38 25.56 17.63
C THR A 589 9.04 25.55 19.01
N SER A 590 8.33 25.10 20.05
CA SER A 590 8.85 25.01 21.42
C SER A 590 9.95 23.95 21.58
N ASP A 591 10.81 24.15 22.58
CA ASP A 591 11.89 23.22 22.92
C ASP A 591 11.42 21.87 23.44
N LEU A 592 10.17 21.79 23.90
CA LEU A 592 9.56 20.56 24.38
C LEU A 592 9.22 19.60 23.24
N ILE A 593 9.16 20.09 22.00
CA ILE A 593 8.79 19.30 20.83
C ILE A 593 10.04 18.68 20.21
N ALA A 594 9.89 17.45 19.72
CA ALA A 594 10.95 16.73 19.02
C ALA A 594 11.40 17.50 17.76
N VAL A 595 12.72 17.58 17.54
CA VAL A 595 13.31 18.45 16.51
C VAL A 595 12.87 18.07 15.09
N ASN A 596 12.69 16.77 14.83
CA ASN A 596 12.20 16.25 13.56
C ASN A 596 10.74 16.66 13.29
N VAL A 597 9.89 16.67 14.32
CA VAL A 597 8.50 17.16 14.27
C VAL A 597 8.47 18.66 14.02
N THR A 598 9.26 19.44 14.77
CA THR A 598 9.39 20.89 14.58
C THR A 598 9.87 21.26 13.17
N CYS A 599 10.93 20.59 12.68
CA CYS A 599 11.45 20.81 11.34
C CYS A 599 10.36 20.60 10.28
N GLN A 600 9.65 19.48 10.36
CA GLN A 600 8.68 19.13 9.34
C GLN A 600 7.36 19.92 9.43
N TYR A 601 6.97 20.32 10.65
CA TYR A 601 5.92 21.32 10.86
C TYR A 601 6.27 22.62 10.15
N MET A 602 7.49 23.15 10.37
CA MET A 602 7.92 24.41 9.75
C MET A 602 8.07 24.29 8.23
N ILE A 603 8.61 23.19 7.69
CA ILE A 603 8.68 22.98 6.24
C ILE A 603 7.28 23.05 5.61
N THR A 604 6.31 22.37 6.21
CA THR A 604 4.94 22.29 5.69
C THR A 604 4.17 23.59 5.88
N LEU A 605 4.37 24.29 7.00
CA LEU A 605 3.75 25.58 7.27
C LEU A 605 4.30 26.67 6.34
N LEU A 606 5.62 26.67 6.10
CA LEU A 606 6.28 27.72 5.33
C LEU A 606 6.29 27.45 3.81
N SER A 607 5.96 26.24 3.34
CA SER A 607 5.97 25.91 1.91
C SER A 607 4.95 26.71 1.09
N ASP A 608 3.83 27.05 1.71
CA ASP A 608 2.67 27.67 1.04
C ASP A 608 2.69 29.19 1.14
N ILE A 609 3.73 29.76 1.76
CA ILE A 609 3.84 31.21 1.92
C ILE A 609 4.30 31.81 0.59
N PRO A 610 3.60 32.82 0.05
CA PRO A 610 4.07 33.56 -1.12
C PRO A 610 5.44 34.19 -0.87
N GLU A 611 6.19 34.51 -1.92
CA GLU A 611 7.59 35.00 -1.83
C GLU A 611 7.79 36.19 -0.87
N TYR A 612 6.73 36.92 -0.56
CA TYR A 612 6.73 38.07 0.33
C TYR A 612 5.60 37.97 1.34
N HIS A 613 5.93 37.70 2.62
CA HIS A 613 5.00 37.83 3.72
C HIS A 613 5.60 38.73 4.81
N CYS A 614 5.14 39.99 4.83
CA CYS A 614 5.47 40.97 5.87
C CYS A 614 4.25 41.15 6.77
N GLY A 615 4.24 40.54 7.95
CA GLY A 615 3.09 40.62 8.86
C GLY A 615 3.09 39.67 10.05
N LEU A 616 4.17 38.91 10.28
CA LEU A 616 4.30 38.10 11.49
C LEU A 616 4.53 39.01 12.70
N SER A 617 3.91 38.70 13.83
CA SER A 617 4.27 39.37 15.09
C SER A 617 5.72 39.03 15.47
N LYS A 618 6.42 39.95 16.14
CA LYS A 618 7.80 39.75 16.61
C LYS A 618 7.97 38.42 17.39
N ASN A 619 6.99 38.02 18.19
CA ASN A 619 7.04 36.76 18.95
C ASN A 619 7.12 35.53 18.04
N HIS A 620 6.29 35.47 16.99
CA HIS A 620 6.27 34.35 16.04
C HIS A 620 7.55 34.32 15.21
N GLU A 621 8.06 35.48 14.78
CA GLU A 621 9.36 35.56 14.08
C GLU A 621 10.49 35.01 14.95
N THR A 622 10.55 35.42 16.23
CA THR A 622 11.57 34.92 17.16
C THR A 622 11.45 33.42 17.40
N ALA A 623 10.24 32.88 17.50
CA ALA A 623 10.01 31.46 17.71
C ALA A 623 10.47 30.63 16.48
N ILE A 624 10.15 31.08 15.26
CA ILE A 624 10.59 30.43 14.02
C ILE A 624 12.11 30.48 13.88
N LEU A 625 12.73 31.64 14.15
CA LEU A 625 14.19 31.81 14.07
C LEU A 625 14.92 30.91 15.08
N HIS A 626 14.41 30.88 16.31
CA HIS A 626 14.94 30.05 17.39
C HIS A 626 14.82 28.55 17.05
N ALA A 627 13.64 28.10 16.58
CA ALA A 627 13.41 26.72 16.18
C ALA A 627 14.27 26.32 14.96
N TRP A 628 14.40 27.19 13.95
CA TRP A 628 15.28 26.95 12.81
C TRP A 628 16.74 26.81 13.27
N THR A 629 17.22 27.68 14.16
CA THR A 629 18.59 27.61 14.69
C THR A 629 18.81 26.28 15.42
N ARG A 630 17.86 25.85 16.25
CA ARG A 630 17.88 24.54 16.93
C ARG A 630 17.92 23.38 15.92
N CYS A 631 17.07 23.41 14.89
CA CYS A 631 17.05 22.41 13.82
C CYS A 631 18.39 22.32 13.09
N CYS A 632 18.98 23.45 12.69
CA CYS A 632 20.27 23.46 12.00
C CYS A 632 21.43 22.98 12.88
N LEU A 633 21.44 23.37 14.15
CA LEU A 633 22.49 22.97 15.09
C LEU A 633 22.47 21.48 15.38
N LEU A 634 21.28 20.88 15.47
CA LEU A 634 21.09 19.46 15.75
C LEU A 634 21.09 18.59 14.48
N ASN A 635 21.33 19.20 13.32
CA ASN A 635 21.47 18.54 12.01
C ASN A 635 20.30 17.60 11.67
N CYS A 636 19.07 18.06 11.87
CA CYS A 636 17.88 17.29 11.49
C CYS A 636 17.73 17.13 9.96
N GLU A 637 16.99 16.12 9.53
CA GLU A 637 16.66 15.94 8.13
C GLU A 637 15.78 17.10 7.61
N GLY A 638 15.96 17.50 6.34
CA GLY A 638 15.16 18.56 5.71
C GLY A 638 15.65 20.00 5.92
N ILE A 639 16.75 20.23 6.64
CA ILE A 639 17.28 21.59 6.92
C ILE A 639 17.46 22.44 5.66
N ALA A 640 17.90 21.84 4.54
CA ALA A 640 18.12 22.58 3.30
C ALA A 640 16.82 23.21 2.78
N ALA A 641 15.74 22.43 2.73
CA ALA A 641 14.41 22.93 2.34
C ALA A 641 13.90 23.95 3.34
N LEU A 642 14.00 23.65 4.65
CA LEU A 642 13.57 24.58 5.69
C LEU A 642 14.28 25.94 5.57
N SER A 643 15.59 25.93 5.35
CA SER A 643 16.39 27.15 5.26
C SER A 643 16.03 27.99 4.04
N GLN A 644 15.60 27.38 2.93
CA GLN A 644 15.09 28.10 1.75
C GLN A 644 13.76 28.81 2.02
N TYR A 645 12.94 28.29 2.94
CA TYR A 645 11.68 28.94 3.31
C TYR A 645 11.87 30.03 4.35
N VAL A 646 12.74 29.80 5.34
CA VAL A 646 13.03 30.77 6.41
C VAL A 646 13.63 32.07 5.85
N THR A 647 14.41 32.02 4.75
CA THR A 647 14.94 33.22 4.08
C THR A 647 13.89 34.09 3.39
N LYS A 648 12.67 33.58 3.18
CA LYS A 648 11.58 34.35 2.58
C LYS A 648 10.87 35.25 3.61
N ILE A 649 11.13 35.07 4.91
CA ILE A 649 10.51 35.84 5.99
C ILE A 649 11.22 37.18 6.14
N GLY A 650 10.47 38.29 6.04
CA GLY A 650 11.01 39.65 5.88
C GLY A 650 12.13 40.06 6.85
N ALA A 651 11.94 39.90 8.16
CA ALA A 651 12.95 40.27 9.15
C ALA A 651 14.23 39.41 9.09
N LEU A 652 14.11 38.17 8.61
CA LEU A 652 15.22 37.21 8.54
C LEU A 652 16.00 37.34 7.23
N ARG A 653 15.32 37.72 6.15
CA ARG A 653 15.94 38.03 4.84
C ARG A 653 16.94 39.18 4.94
N GLU A 654 16.60 40.23 5.68
CA GLU A 654 17.49 41.38 5.88
C GLU A 654 18.68 41.04 6.80
N ALA A 655 18.53 40.05 7.69
CA ALA A 655 19.54 39.66 8.66
C ALA A 655 20.55 38.63 8.14
N PHE A 656 20.17 37.77 7.17
CA PHE A 656 20.98 36.61 6.77
C PHE A 656 21.11 36.46 5.25
N ASP A 657 22.36 36.41 4.78
CA ASP A 657 22.69 35.98 3.42
C ASP A 657 23.12 34.49 3.43
N LEU A 658 22.17 33.61 3.14
CA LEU A 658 22.42 32.16 3.13
C LEU A 658 23.12 31.65 1.85
N THR A 659 23.44 32.52 0.88
CA THR A 659 24.11 32.12 -0.38
C THR A 659 25.57 31.73 -0.18
N ILE A 660 26.17 32.11 0.95
CA ILE A 660 27.60 31.96 1.24
C ILE A 660 28.03 30.49 1.36
N ASN A 661 27.21 29.65 1.99
CA ASN A 661 27.45 28.20 2.12
C ASN A 661 26.13 27.44 2.27
N PRO A 662 25.53 26.95 1.17
CA PRO A 662 24.21 26.33 1.20
C PRO A 662 24.20 24.96 1.91
N ARG A 663 25.36 24.30 2.07
CA ARG A 663 25.46 23.00 2.76
C ARG A 663 25.37 23.12 4.27
N ASN A 664 25.72 24.28 4.84
CA ASN A 664 25.64 24.51 6.27
C ASN A 664 25.01 25.90 6.53
N PRO A 665 23.67 25.99 6.53
CA PRO A 665 22.96 27.26 6.61
C PRO A 665 23.23 28.00 7.92
N LEU A 666 23.46 27.29 9.02
CA LEU A 666 23.84 27.91 10.29
C LEU A 666 25.20 28.59 10.22
N CYS A 667 26.18 28.01 9.54
CA CYS A 667 27.48 28.65 9.34
C CYS A 667 27.38 29.90 8.47
N SER A 668 26.53 29.88 7.43
CA SER A 668 26.25 31.06 6.59
C SER A 668 25.56 32.17 7.37
N CYS A 669 24.63 31.81 8.25
CA CYS A 669 23.97 32.70 9.19
C CYS A 669 24.98 33.39 10.12
N ILE A 670 25.87 32.62 10.75
CA ILE A 670 26.95 33.15 11.60
C ILE A 670 27.86 34.10 10.80
N SER A 671 28.21 33.72 9.56
CA SER A 671 29.04 34.55 8.68
C SER A 671 28.35 35.87 8.32
N SER A 672 27.04 35.85 8.07
CA SER A 672 26.24 37.04 7.77
C SER A 672 26.15 37.98 8.97
N LEU A 673 25.91 37.44 10.17
CA LEU A 673 25.87 38.22 11.42
C LEU A 673 27.18 38.99 11.65
N SER A 674 28.33 38.37 11.35
CA SER A 674 29.64 39.02 11.52
C SER A 674 29.87 40.23 10.59
N ARG A 675 29.27 40.24 9.39
CA ARG A 675 29.51 41.27 8.36
C ARG A 675 28.69 42.55 8.58
N CYS A 676 27.56 42.48 9.28
CA CYS A 676 26.66 43.60 9.54
C CYS A 676 27.08 44.42 10.78
N THR A 677 28.24 45.07 10.73
CA THR A 677 28.82 45.81 11.87
C THR A 677 28.16 47.17 12.16
N SER A 678 27.30 47.69 11.29
CA SER A 678 26.72 49.05 11.40
C SER A 678 25.64 49.22 12.47
N LYS A 679 25.12 48.13 13.10
CA LYS A 679 24.09 48.17 14.17
C LYS A 679 24.34 47.14 15.28
N LEU A 680 25.41 47.33 16.07
CA LEU A 680 25.84 46.44 17.17
C LEU A 680 24.74 45.99 18.14
N VAL A 681 23.82 46.88 18.53
CA VAL A 681 22.75 46.57 19.51
C VAL A 681 21.76 45.55 18.95
N ASN A 682 21.33 45.73 17.69
CA ASN A 682 20.39 44.82 17.04
C ASN A 682 21.00 43.43 16.83
N GLN A 683 22.28 43.37 16.47
CA GLN A 683 23.00 42.10 16.28
C GLN A 683 23.12 41.29 17.57
N ARG A 684 23.34 41.95 18.72
CA ARG A 684 23.33 41.26 20.02
C ARG A 684 21.96 40.66 20.35
N GLU A 685 20.87 41.38 20.05
CA GLU A 685 19.52 40.88 20.27
C GLU A 685 19.23 39.65 19.40
N ILE A 686 19.58 39.71 18.11
CA ILE A 686 19.43 38.58 17.18
C ILE A 686 20.28 37.39 17.61
N CYS A 687 21.54 37.60 18.04
CA CYS A 687 22.38 36.53 18.58
C CYS A 687 21.75 35.89 19.82
N GLU A 688 21.18 36.67 20.74
CA GLU A 688 20.52 36.12 21.92
C GLU A 688 19.23 35.36 21.55
N GLN A 689 18.48 35.80 20.53
CA GLN A 689 17.29 35.09 20.03
C GLN A 689 17.64 33.74 19.39
N CYS A 690 18.72 33.68 18.59
CA CYS A 690 19.16 32.44 17.94
C CYS A 690 19.84 31.47 18.92
N PHE A 691 20.71 31.98 19.78
CA PHE A 691 21.67 31.16 20.53
C PHE A 691 21.50 31.23 22.05
N GLY A 692 20.53 32.00 22.55
CA GLY A 692 20.34 32.22 23.98
C GLY A 692 19.98 30.97 24.79
N ARG A 693 19.43 29.91 24.16
CA ARG A 693 19.00 28.67 24.83
C ARG A 693 19.86 27.43 24.51
N LEU A 694 21.08 27.65 24.01
CA LEU A 694 22.03 26.60 23.66
C LEU A 694 22.32 25.60 24.80
N ASP A 695 22.32 26.09 26.04
CA ASP A 695 22.44 25.28 27.24
C ASP A 695 21.39 24.17 27.29
N SER A 696 20.12 24.52 27.13
CA SER A 696 19.00 23.56 27.18
C SER A 696 19.06 22.48 26.09
N TRP A 697 19.59 22.81 24.91
CA TRP A 697 19.62 21.89 23.77
C TRP A 697 20.82 20.96 23.79
N ILE A 698 21.99 21.48 24.18
CA ILE A 698 23.27 20.79 23.98
C ILE A 698 23.70 20.02 25.24
N LEU A 699 23.42 20.52 26.44
CA LEU A 699 23.84 19.85 27.69
C LEU A 699 23.42 18.37 27.75
N PRO A 700 22.16 18.00 27.44
CA PRO A 700 21.75 16.59 27.45
C PRO A 700 22.53 15.75 26.43
N LEU A 701 22.83 16.31 25.26
CA LEU A 701 23.52 15.61 24.17
C LEU A 701 25.00 15.40 24.46
N LEU A 702 25.64 16.34 25.16
CA LEU A 702 27.06 16.24 25.53
C LEU A 702 27.28 15.40 26.79
N ALA A 703 26.28 15.28 27.66
CA ALA A 703 26.35 14.40 28.82
C ALA A 703 26.50 12.92 28.42
N SER A 704 25.81 12.51 27.34
CA SER A 704 25.90 11.16 26.77
C SER A 704 25.95 11.20 25.23
N PRO A 705 27.10 11.51 24.62
CA PRO A 705 27.22 11.64 23.18
C PRO A 705 27.05 10.30 22.47
N THR A 706 26.05 10.17 21.60
CA THR A 706 25.76 8.94 20.84
C THR A 706 26.39 8.90 19.44
N SER A 707 26.78 10.06 18.90
CA SER A 707 27.29 10.20 17.53
C SER A 707 28.45 11.19 17.44
N GLU A 708 29.59 10.73 16.91
CA GLU A 708 30.76 11.58 16.68
C GLU A 708 30.50 12.69 15.66
N PRO A 709 29.93 12.42 14.46
CA PRO A 709 29.63 13.47 13.48
C PRO A 709 28.73 14.58 14.04
N ALA A 710 27.69 14.21 14.81
CA ALA A 710 26.79 15.19 15.42
C ALA A 710 27.53 16.07 16.45
N THR A 711 28.38 15.45 17.28
CA THR A 711 29.21 16.18 18.25
C THR A 711 30.16 17.15 17.53
N VAL A 712 30.85 16.69 16.48
CA VAL A 712 31.76 17.52 15.68
C VAL A 712 31.02 18.68 15.01
N HIS A 713 29.82 18.47 14.49
CA HIS A 713 28.99 19.52 13.88
C HIS A 713 28.61 20.62 14.89
N ILE A 714 28.15 20.24 16.09
CA ILE A 714 27.82 21.18 17.17
C ILE A 714 29.04 22.03 17.53
N TYR A 715 30.19 21.39 17.79
CA TYR A 715 31.44 22.11 18.10
C TYR A 715 31.90 22.99 16.94
N THR A 716 31.75 22.55 15.70
CA THR A 716 32.12 23.36 14.52
C THR A 716 31.27 24.63 14.46
N CYS A 717 29.94 24.51 14.55
CA CYS A 717 29.04 25.67 14.50
C CYS A 717 29.31 26.66 15.64
N ILE A 718 29.46 26.17 16.88
CA ILE A 718 29.72 27.05 18.03
C ILE A 718 31.13 27.65 17.96
N SER A 719 32.13 26.91 17.49
CA SER A 719 33.48 27.46 17.31
C SER A 719 33.55 28.58 16.29
N LEU A 720 32.77 28.48 15.20
CA LEU A 720 32.61 29.55 14.22
C LEU A 720 31.87 30.75 14.82
N LEU A 721 30.86 30.51 15.66
CA LEU A 721 30.16 31.57 16.40
C LEU A 721 31.14 32.35 17.30
N PHE A 722 32.03 31.67 18.02
CA PHE A 722 33.10 32.33 18.78
C PHE A 722 34.06 33.09 17.86
N PHE A 723 34.55 32.44 16.81
CA PHE A 723 35.56 33.02 15.91
C PHE A 723 35.08 34.30 15.22
N GLN A 724 33.82 34.32 14.75
CA GLN A 724 33.30 35.41 13.92
C GLN A 724 32.43 36.41 14.69
N CYS A 725 31.82 36.00 15.81
CA CYS A 725 30.80 36.79 16.50
C CYS A 725 31.12 37.08 17.98
N ALA A 726 32.33 36.81 18.49
CA ALA A 726 32.69 37.00 19.90
C ALA A 726 32.24 38.34 20.52
N GLN A 727 32.38 39.44 19.77
CA GLN A 727 31.99 40.80 20.18
C GLN A 727 30.49 40.98 20.49
N PHE A 728 29.65 40.13 19.91
CA PHE A 728 28.20 40.10 20.15
C PHE A 728 27.84 39.17 21.32
N LEU A 729 28.63 38.12 21.55
CA LEU A 729 28.42 37.17 22.65
C LEU A 729 28.84 37.74 24.01
N TYR A 730 29.84 38.62 24.02
CA TYR A 730 30.44 39.14 25.25
C TYR A 730 29.88 40.49 25.67
N HIS A 731 29.57 40.61 26.95
CA HIS A 731 29.17 41.87 27.57
C HIS A 731 29.82 42.01 28.94
N LYS A 732 30.87 42.85 29.03
CA LYS A 732 31.71 43.02 30.22
C LYS A 732 30.94 43.20 31.53
N ASN A 733 29.87 43.99 31.51
CA ASN A 733 29.08 44.31 32.72
C ASN A 733 27.98 43.27 33.04
N ARG A 734 27.89 42.17 32.28
CA ARG A 734 26.85 41.15 32.45
C ARG A 734 27.50 39.77 32.57
N SER A 735 27.62 39.30 33.81
CA SER A 735 28.18 37.97 34.12
C SER A 735 27.43 36.81 33.46
N SER A 736 26.14 36.99 33.16
CA SER A 736 25.27 36.04 32.47
C SER A 736 25.24 36.17 30.94
N CYS A 737 26.17 36.92 30.32
CA CYS A 737 26.24 37.01 28.87
C CYS A 737 26.48 35.64 28.21
N LEU A 738 26.08 35.52 26.95
CA LEU A 738 26.11 34.25 26.21
C LEU A 738 27.51 33.65 26.14
N LEU A 739 28.56 34.47 25.94
CA LEU A 739 29.95 34.01 25.97
C LEU A 739 30.26 33.32 27.31
N ASN A 740 29.94 33.95 28.43
CA ASN A 740 30.25 33.42 29.75
C ASN A 740 29.53 32.09 30.00
N ARG A 741 28.26 31.99 29.59
CA ARG A 741 27.50 30.73 29.70
C ARG A 741 28.17 29.63 28.89
N LEU A 742 28.43 29.88 27.60
CA LEU A 742 29.09 28.92 26.71
C LEU A 742 30.47 28.51 27.22
N VAL A 743 31.29 29.44 27.68
CA VAL A 743 32.58 29.11 28.29
C VAL A 743 32.39 28.21 29.50
N THR A 744 31.42 28.47 30.37
CA THR A 744 31.23 27.72 31.62
C THR A 744 30.68 26.32 31.37
N PHE A 745 29.68 26.13 30.50
CA PHE A 745 29.06 24.81 30.33
C PHE A 745 29.63 23.99 29.16
N PHE A 746 30.13 24.65 28.11
CA PHE A 746 30.54 24.00 26.86
C PHE A 746 32.07 23.83 26.73
N LEU A 747 32.84 24.90 26.97
CA LEU A 747 34.31 24.87 26.85
C LEU A 747 34.99 24.45 28.15
N LEU A 748 34.96 25.28 29.19
CA LEU A 748 35.61 25.06 30.47
C LEU A 748 34.62 24.55 31.52
N SER A 749 33.98 23.41 31.23
CA SER A 749 33.08 22.76 32.20
C SER A 749 33.81 22.37 33.49
N THR A 750 33.05 22.19 34.57
CA THR A 750 33.57 21.77 35.89
C THR A 750 34.45 20.51 35.79
N ASN A 751 34.09 19.57 34.91
CA ASN A 751 34.88 18.36 34.67
C ASN A 751 36.26 18.68 34.08
N ILE A 752 36.31 19.58 33.09
CA ILE A 752 37.55 19.99 32.43
C ILE A 752 38.42 20.81 33.38
N LEU A 753 37.82 21.70 34.18
CA LEU A 753 38.53 22.49 35.19
C LEU A 753 39.19 21.63 36.28
N ILE A 754 38.55 20.53 36.67
CA ILE A 754 39.10 19.57 37.65
C ILE A 754 40.08 18.58 36.98
N GLY A 755 40.24 18.63 35.65
CA GLY A 755 41.19 17.79 34.91
C GLY A 755 40.66 16.39 34.55
N LYS A 756 39.34 16.17 34.60
CA LYS A 756 38.73 14.93 34.09
C LYS A 756 38.75 14.94 32.56
N LYS A 757 39.13 13.81 31.98
CA LYS A 757 39.14 13.62 30.53
C LYS A 757 37.69 13.58 29.99
N PRO A 758 37.34 14.40 28.98
CA PRO A 758 36.00 14.38 28.37
C PRO A 758 35.79 13.12 27.51
N HIS A 759 34.56 12.90 27.06
CA HIS A 759 34.21 11.84 26.11
C HIS A 759 35.07 11.92 24.84
N ALA A 760 35.39 10.77 24.22
CA ALA A 760 36.27 10.70 23.06
C ALA A 760 35.79 11.57 21.88
N TYR A 761 34.48 11.56 21.59
CA TYR A 761 33.88 12.38 20.53
C TYR A 761 34.02 13.89 20.79
N VAL A 762 33.88 14.29 22.06
CA VAL A 762 34.09 15.68 22.48
C VAL A 762 35.55 16.07 22.32
N LEU A 763 36.48 15.19 22.71
CA LEU A 763 37.91 15.45 22.56
C LEU A 763 38.32 15.57 21.08
N SER A 764 37.82 14.68 20.22
CA SER A 764 37.99 14.72 18.76
C SER A 764 37.47 16.04 18.18
N ALA A 765 36.26 16.45 18.57
CA ALA A 765 35.65 17.70 18.13
C ALA A 765 36.45 18.93 18.58
N ILE A 766 36.90 18.98 19.83
CA ILE A 766 37.75 20.05 20.37
C ILE A 766 39.09 20.08 19.66
N GLN A 767 39.73 18.92 19.41
CA GLN A 767 41.00 18.87 18.70
C GLN A 767 40.91 19.49 17.30
N ARG A 768 39.74 19.41 16.66
CA ARG A 768 39.48 20.05 15.36
C ARG A 768 39.17 21.54 15.46
N THR A 769 38.59 22.02 16.56
CA THR A 769 37.94 23.35 16.65
C THR A 769 38.55 24.30 17.69
N TRP A 770 39.43 23.83 18.59
CA TRP A 770 39.99 24.62 19.71
C TRP A 770 40.62 25.95 19.29
N HIS A 771 41.35 25.95 18.18
CA HIS A 771 42.01 27.14 17.63
C HIS A 771 41.02 28.28 17.31
N LEU A 772 39.82 27.95 16.83
CA LEU A 772 38.78 28.93 16.50
C LEU A 772 38.23 29.60 17.77
N PHE A 773 38.05 28.83 18.86
CA PHE A 773 37.66 29.39 20.16
C PHE A 773 38.72 30.34 20.71
N MET A 774 39.99 29.93 20.67
CA MET A 774 41.09 30.78 21.14
C MET A 774 41.22 32.07 20.34
N GLN A 775 41.17 31.97 19.01
CA GLN A 775 41.24 33.15 18.14
C GLN A 775 40.06 34.10 18.40
N GLY A 776 38.84 33.58 18.47
CA GLY A 776 37.64 34.39 18.72
C GLY A 776 37.67 35.12 20.07
N ILE A 777 38.08 34.45 21.15
CA ILE A 777 38.15 35.07 22.48
C ILE A 777 39.30 36.07 22.55
N PHE A 778 40.44 35.78 21.91
CA PHE A 778 41.60 36.68 21.88
C PHE A 778 41.29 38.02 21.19
N CYS A 779 40.39 38.03 20.21
CA CYS A 779 39.93 39.25 19.54
C CYS A 779 39.16 40.23 20.44
N LEU A 780 38.74 39.81 21.66
CA LEU A 780 38.05 40.69 22.62
C LEU A 780 38.98 41.62 23.41
N ASP A 781 40.31 41.55 23.15
CA ASP A 781 41.37 42.30 23.84
C ASP A 781 41.37 42.15 25.37
N GLY A 782 41.95 41.05 25.85
CA GLY A 782 42.00 40.68 27.27
C GLY A 782 42.96 41.51 28.14
N SER A 783 43.72 42.46 27.56
CA SER A 783 44.72 43.25 28.33
C SER A 783 44.09 44.08 29.46
N ASN A 784 42.80 44.42 29.35
CA ASN A 784 42.03 45.17 30.33
C ASN A 784 40.84 44.40 30.93
N ASP A 785 40.80 43.06 30.75
CA ASP A 785 39.68 42.23 31.21
C ASP A 785 40.15 40.92 31.86
N ALA A 786 40.09 40.89 33.19
CA ALA A 786 40.53 39.76 33.99
C ALA A 786 39.77 38.45 33.70
N TYR A 787 38.50 38.54 33.26
CA TYR A 787 37.72 37.35 32.90
C TYR A 787 38.24 36.73 31.60
N ILE A 788 38.43 37.55 30.56
CA ILE A 788 38.94 37.09 29.26
C ILE A 788 40.36 36.55 29.40
N GLU A 789 41.23 37.26 30.12
CA GLU A 789 42.61 36.80 30.37
C GLU A 789 42.62 35.45 31.09
N ARG A 790 41.77 35.28 32.13
CA ARG A 790 41.63 34.02 32.84
C ARG A 790 41.13 32.89 31.94
N THR A 791 40.10 33.14 31.13
CA THR A 791 39.54 32.14 30.21
C THR A 791 40.60 31.69 29.21
N LEU A 792 41.34 32.62 28.59
CA LEU A 792 42.40 32.30 27.64
C LEU A 792 43.53 31.48 28.29
N ARG A 793 43.95 31.86 29.51
CA ARG A 793 44.94 31.10 30.27
C ARG A 793 44.45 29.68 30.58
N ASP A 794 43.22 29.55 31.06
CA ASP A 794 42.66 28.26 31.44
C ASP A 794 42.44 27.38 30.20
N LEU A 795 42.10 27.95 29.03
CA LEU A 795 42.02 27.21 27.75
C LEU A 795 43.36 26.59 27.34
N VAL A 796 44.49 27.27 27.57
CA VAL A 796 45.83 26.70 27.31
C VAL A 796 46.18 25.65 28.37
N ALA A 797 46.07 26.02 29.64
CA ALA A 797 46.52 25.18 30.76
C ALA A 797 45.69 23.90 30.96
N ARG A 798 44.39 23.92 30.66
CA ARG A 798 43.51 22.75 30.84
C ARG A 798 43.48 21.82 29.64
N TYR A 799 43.62 22.34 28.42
CA TYR A 799 43.53 21.51 27.21
C TYR A 799 44.86 20.99 26.70
N LEU A 800 46.00 21.66 26.91
CA LEU A 800 47.29 21.14 26.46
C LEU A 800 47.56 19.68 26.90
N PRO A 801 47.26 19.27 28.15
CA PRO A 801 47.40 17.87 28.58
C PRO A 801 46.45 16.89 27.86
N LEU A 802 45.36 17.37 27.27
CA LEU A 802 44.32 16.56 26.64
C LEU A 802 44.51 16.43 25.12
N LEU A 803 45.12 17.44 24.49
CA LEU A 803 45.32 17.51 23.04
C LEU A 803 46.49 16.63 22.56
N SER A 804 46.44 16.24 21.28
CA SER A 804 47.57 15.59 20.60
C SER A 804 48.75 16.56 20.44
N THR A 805 49.97 16.02 20.47
CA THR A 805 51.19 16.79 20.19
C THR A 805 51.44 16.96 18.70
N ASP A 806 51.22 15.91 17.91
CA ASP A 806 51.73 15.83 16.53
C ASP A 806 50.84 16.62 15.55
N ASP A 807 49.52 16.58 15.78
CA ASP A 807 48.52 17.40 15.07
C ASP A 807 47.71 18.24 16.07
N SER A 808 48.43 19.10 16.79
CA SER A 808 47.82 19.98 17.79
C SER A 808 47.10 21.16 17.15
N PRO A 809 45.88 21.50 17.59
CA PRO A 809 45.21 22.71 17.15
C PRO A 809 45.97 23.99 17.54
N ILE A 810 46.86 23.94 18.55
CA ILE A 810 47.69 25.07 18.93
C ILE A 810 48.55 25.56 17.76
N LEU A 811 49.06 24.63 16.95
CA LEU A 811 49.90 24.95 15.78
C LEU A 811 49.13 25.71 14.70
N LYS A 812 47.79 25.65 14.69
CA LYS A 812 46.95 26.43 13.75
C LYS A 812 46.86 27.91 14.12
N CYS A 813 47.32 28.30 15.32
CA CYS A 813 47.35 29.69 15.76
C CYS A 813 48.64 30.45 15.40
N LEU A 814 49.64 29.77 14.80
CA LEU A 814 50.94 30.36 14.45
C LEU A 814 50.84 31.52 13.44
N GLY A 815 49.78 31.54 12.62
CA GLY A 815 49.54 32.63 11.66
C GLY A 815 49.24 33.99 12.29
N ASN A 816 48.94 34.06 13.60
CA ASN A 816 48.78 35.32 14.33
C ASN A 816 49.87 35.45 15.38
N GLU A 817 50.87 36.28 15.10
CA GLU A 817 52.08 36.45 15.92
C GLU A 817 51.79 36.81 17.38
N ARG A 818 50.81 37.69 17.63
CA ARG A 818 50.43 38.12 18.98
C ARG A 818 49.77 36.99 19.76
N LEU A 819 48.90 36.22 19.11
CA LEU A 819 48.23 35.07 19.72
C LEU A 819 49.24 33.94 19.98
N ALA A 820 50.14 33.68 19.04
CA ALA A 820 51.20 32.70 19.20
C ALA A 820 52.09 33.05 20.40
N ALA A 821 52.59 34.29 20.48
CA ALA A 821 53.37 34.79 21.61
C ALA A 821 52.64 34.57 22.95
N PHE A 822 51.36 34.97 23.02
CA PHE A 822 50.54 34.78 24.21
C PHE A 822 50.39 33.30 24.59
N ILE A 823 50.07 32.42 23.63
CA ILE A 823 49.89 30.99 23.91
C ILE A 823 51.19 30.40 24.44
N PHE A 824 52.32 30.67 23.79
CA PHE A 824 53.61 30.11 24.20
C PHE A 824 54.11 30.69 25.52
N GLU A 825 53.83 31.95 25.83
CA GLU A 825 54.08 32.53 27.15
C GLU A 825 53.29 31.76 28.24
N ARG A 826 52.01 31.46 27.99
CA ARG A 826 51.18 30.69 28.93
C ARG A 826 51.60 29.23 29.02
N ILE A 827 52.05 28.61 27.93
CA ILE A 827 52.65 27.26 27.96
C ILE A 827 53.89 27.26 28.85
N SER A 828 54.77 28.23 28.66
CA SER A 828 56.00 28.38 29.45
C SER A 828 55.72 28.55 30.94
N ALA A 829 54.81 29.47 31.29
CA ALA A 829 54.43 29.72 32.68
C ALA A 829 53.74 28.50 33.34
N SER A 830 52.95 27.73 32.59
CA SER A 830 52.12 26.65 33.15
C SER A 830 52.80 25.28 33.15
N PHE A 831 53.78 25.03 32.26
CA PHE A 831 54.34 23.69 32.06
C PHE A 831 55.87 23.59 32.02
N LEU A 832 56.58 24.68 31.73
CA LEU A 832 58.03 24.66 31.53
C LEU A 832 58.80 25.34 32.67
N SER A 833 58.26 26.42 33.25
CA SER A 833 58.94 27.14 34.32
C SER A 833 59.14 26.28 35.56
N HIS A 834 60.25 26.48 36.28
CA HIS A 834 60.56 25.75 37.51
C HIS A 834 59.53 25.92 38.64
N THR A 835 58.76 27.02 38.62
CA THR A 835 57.66 27.24 39.58
C THR A 835 56.38 26.48 39.21
N SER A 836 56.31 25.95 37.99
CA SER A 836 55.15 25.20 37.53
C SER A 836 55.13 23.80 38.15
N ARG A 837 54.00 23.42 38.76
CA ARG A 837 53.78 22.06 39.30
C ARG A 837 53.27 21.10 38.22
N SER A 838 53.92 21.11 37.06
CA SER A 838 53.55 20.27 35.91
C SER A 838 54.10 18.84 36.03
N SER A 839 53.36 17.86 35.54
CA SER A 839 53.86 16.48 35.43
C SER A 839 54.91 16.37 34.32
N GLU A 840 55.84 15.44 34.46
CA GLU A 840 56.91 15.22 33.46
C GLU A 840 56.36 14.97 32.06
N MET A 841 55.27 14.21 31.94
CA MET A 841 54.62 13.95 30.66
C MET A 841 54.05 15.22 30.01
N ASN A 842 53.45 16.12 30.80
CA ASN A 842 52.90 17.37 30.26
C ASN A 842 54.01 18.36 29.88
N THR A 843 55.10 18.41 30.65
CA THR A 843 56.31 19.17 30.30
C THR A 843 56.91 18.67 28.99
N LEU A 844 57.01 17.34 28.81
CA LEU A 844 57.47 16.76 27.54
C LEU A 844 56.56 17.12 26.36
N ARG A 845 55.23 17.09 26.54
CA ARG A 845 54.27 17.52 25.51
C ARG A 845 54.42 19.00 25.14
N ALA A 846 54.58 19.87 26.14
CA ALA A 846 54.83 21.29 25.92
C ALA A 846 56.13 21.53 25.14
N LEU A 847 57.23 20.84 25.48
CA LEU A 847 58.50 20.92 24.74
C LEU A 847 58.34 20.47 23.29
N LYS A 848 57.67 19.33 23.04
CA LYS A 848 57.40 18.84 21.68
C LYS A 848 56.56 19.84 20.87
N LEU A 849 55.59 20.49 21.49
CA LEU A 849 54.79 21.53 20.83
C LEU A 849 55.61 22.76 20.46
N VAL A 850 56.52 23.21 21.34
CA VAL A 850 57.45 24.30 21.02
C VAL A 850 58.34 23.89 19.86
N GLN A 851 58.94 22.69 19.90
CA GLN A 851 59.78 22.18 18.82
C GLN A 851 59.04 22.17 17.48
N LEU A 852 57.84 21.57 17.42
CA LEU A 852 57.02 21.51 16.20
C LEU A 852 56.59 22.90 15.70
N ALA A 853 56.39 23.86 16.61
CA ALA A 853 56.07 25.23 16.23
C ALA A 853 57.25 25.95 15.57
N LEU A 854 58.47 25.75 16.09
CA LEU A 854 59.70 26.28 15.49
C LEU A 854 59.95 25.65 14.11
N GLU A 855 59.73 24.34 13.97
CA GLU A 855 59.89 23.62 12.70
C GLU A 855 58.89 24.07 11.61
N ARG A 856 57.65 24.41 11.98
CA ARG A 856 56.61 24.87 11.04
C ARG A 856 56.74 26.35 10.65
N GLY A 857 57.48 27.13 11.43
CA GLY A 857 57.67 28.57 11.22
C GLY A 857 56.45 29.43 11.60
N GLY A 858 56.71 30.74 11.72
CA GLY A 858 55.71 31.76 12.10
C GLY A 858 55.88 32.22 13.55
N ALA A 859 56.04 33.53 13.75
CA ALA A 859 56.27 34.16 15.06
C ALA A 859 57.49 33.60 15.84
N THR A 860 58.46 33.00 15.15
CA THR A 860 59.60 32.28 15.76
C THR A 860 60.30 33.12 16.83
N ASP A 861 60.62 34.38 16.52
CA ASP A 861 61.26 35.31 17.45
C ASP A 861 60.45 35.52 18.75
N LEU A 862 59.13 35.68 18.64
CA LEU A 862 58.25 35.90 19.79
C LEU A 862 58.05 34.62 20.61
N ILE A 863 57.97 33.47 19.93
CA ILE A 863 57.88 32.16 20.58
C ILE A 863 59.15 31.87 21.37
N LEU A 864 60.32 32.12 20.77
CA LEU A 864 61.61 31.98 21.42
C LEU A 864 61.75 32.95 22.60
N GLN A 865 61.38 34.22 22.43
CA GLN A 865 61.37 35.18 23.52
C GLN A 865 60.50 34.72 24.71
N ALA A 866 59.33 34.11 24.43
CA ALA A 866 58.40 33.64 25.45
C ALA A 866 58.79 32.28 26.08
N ALA A 867 59.46 31.39 25.34
CA ALA A 867 59.69 30.01 25.76
C ALA A 867 61.13 29.70 26.18
N LEU A 868 62.12 30.34 25.57
CA LEU A 868 63.53 29.96 25.73
C LEU A 868 64.04 30.07 27.18
N PRO A 869 63.71 31.12 27.97
CA PRO A 869 64.09 31.16 29.39
C PRO A 869 63.53 29.96 30.18
N ALA A 870 62.28 29.57 29.92
CA ALA A 870 61.65 28.44 30.61
C ALA A 870 62.20 27.09 30.13
N ILE A 871 62.57 26.95 28.85
CA ILE A 871 63.25 25.75 28.33
C ILE A 871 64.62 25.56 28.99
N LEU A 872 65.37 26.64 29.21
CA LEU A 872 66.63 26.56 29.95
C LEU A 872 66.40 26.19 31.42
N GLU A 873 65.32 26.67 32.06
CA GLU A 873 64.92 26.19 33.40
C GLU A 873 64.61 24.68 33.42
N VAL A 874 63.96 24.14 32.39
CA VAL A 874 63.74 22.68 32.25
C VAL A 874 65.07 21.92 32.24
N LEU A 875 66.12 22.43 31.59
CA LEU A 875 67.44 21.78 31.57
C LEU A 875 68.12 21.74 32.95
N ILE A 876 67.85 22.75 33.78
CA ILE A 876 68.37 22.84 35.15
C ILE A 876 67.58 21.89 36.07
N PHE A 877 66.25 21.97 36.06
CA PHE A 877 65.40 21.41 37.11
C PHE A 877 64.56 20.17 36.73
N ASN A 878 64.45 19.82 35.45
CA ASN A 878 63.57 18.73 34.99
C ASN A 878 64.37 17.54 34.43
N ASN A 879 63.75 16.35 34.43
CA ASN A 879 64.33 15.13 33.87
C ASN A 879 64.23 15.05 32.33
N ASN A 880 63.32 15.79 31.70
CA ASN A 880 63.12 15.82 30.24
C ASN A 880 64.18 16.66 29.49
N LYS A 881 65.47 16.46 29.81
CA LYS A 881 66.57 17.28 29.28
C LYS A 881 66.82 17.06 27.78
N GLY A 882 66.53 15.86 27.27
CA GLY A 882 66.80 15.49 25.87
C GLY A 882 66.09 16.40 24.86
N THR A 883 64.76 16.52 24.95
CA THR A 883 63.97 17.35 24.03
C THR A 883 64.32 18.84 24.13
N ALA A 884 64.56 19.33 25.35
CA ALA A 884 64.98 20.72 25.56
C ALA A 884 66.38 21.00 24.96
N ILE A 885 67.30 20.03 25.03
CA ILE A 885 68.62 20.10 24.38
C ILE A 885 68.49 20.20 22.86
N GLU A 886 67.61 19.40 22.24
CA GLU A 886 67.40 19.43 20.79
C GLU A 886 66.85 20.79 20.31
N ILE A 887 65.91 21.39 21.05
CA ILE A 887 65.42 22.74 20.73
C ILE A 887 66.55 23.77 20.82
N VAL A 888 67.36 23.72 21.89
CA VAL A 888 68.49 24.65 22.05
C VAL A 888 69.54 24.47 20.94
N LYS A 889 69.82 23.22 20.51
CA LYS A 889 70.71 22.97 19.36
C LYS A 889 70.20 23.61 18.08
N HIS A 890 68.90 23.51 17.83
CA HIS A 890 68.27 24.05 16.62
C HIS A 890 68.42 25.58 16.55
N VAL A 891 68.26 26.26 17.69
CA VAL A 891 68.30 27.72 17.84
C VAL A 891 69.75 28.27 17.95
N ALA A 892 70.74 27.41 18.21
CA ALA A 892 72.11 27.80 18.54
C ALA A 892 72.99 28.20 17.34
N LEU A 893 72.42 28.89 16.34
CA LEU A 893 73.16 29.43 15.21
C LEU A 893 73.67 30.85 15.55
N PRO A 894 74.99 31.08 15.59
CA PRO A 894 75.58 32.28 16.20
C PRO A 894 75.37 33.61 15.45
N GLU A 895 74.86 33.59 14.22
CA GLU A 895 74.72 34.76 13.32
C GLU A 895 73.27 35.13 13.00
N GLN A 896 72.29 34.37 13.51
CA GLN A 896 70.85 34.63 13.29
C GLN A 896 70.20 35.32 14.51
N SER A 897 69.04 35.97 14.31
CA SER A 897 68.21 36.59 15.36
C SER A 897 67.99 35.65 16.55
N GLU A 898 67.72 34.38 16.25
CA GLU A 898 67.52 33.27 17.20
C GLU A 898 68.71 33.09 18.17
N GLY A 899 69.94 33.17 17.64
CA GLY A 899 71.16 33.07 18.44
C GLY A 899 71.35 34.23 19.41
N GLN A 900 70.87 35.44 19.06
CA GLN A 900 70.90 36.60 19.96
C GLN A 900 69.88 36.44 21.09
N GLN A 901 68.70 35.91 20.80
CA GLN A 901 67.68 35.62 21.80
C GLN A 901 68.13 34.54 22.78
N LEU A 902 68.81 33.49 22.30
CA LEU A 902 69.45 32.50 23.16
C LEU A 902 70.43 33.13 24.14
N ARG A 903 71.25 34.10 23.70
CA ARG A 903 72.16 34.82 24.61
C ARG A 903 71.39 35.60 25.68
N SER A 904 70.34 36.33 25.28
CA SER A 904 69.54 37.11 26.22
C SER A 904 68.82 36.22 27.25
N ALA A 905 68.20 35.12 26.82
CA ALA A 905 67.53 34.16 27.69
C ALA A 905 68.52 33.47 28.63
N PHE A 906 69.71 33.11 28.12
CA PHE A 906 70.76 32.50 28.92
C PHE A 906 71.26 33.44 30.02
N ILE A 907 71.50 34.72 29.71
CA ILE A 907 71.90 35.73 30.69
C ILE A 907 70.80 35.87 31.77
N ALA A 908 69.53 36.02 31.37
CA ALA A 908 68.41 36.12 32.31
C ALA A 908 68.31 34.90 33.25
N VAL A 909 68.49 33.68 32.73
CA VAL A 909 68.47 32.44 33.53
C VAL A 909 69.70 32.35 34.45
N THR A 910 70.86 32.80 33.97
CA THR A 910 72.10 32.87 34.76
C THR A 910 71.94 33.82 35.95
N GLU A 911 71.42 35.02 35.69
CA GLU A 911 71.15 36.03 36.73
C GLU A 911 70.15 35.52 37.76
N LYS A 912 69.10 34.84 37.32
CA LYS A 912 68.03 34.32 38.17
C LYS A 912 68.45 33.13 39.04
N HIS A 913 69.24 32.18 38.53
CA HIS A 913 69.43 30.88 39.18
C HIS A 913 70.84 30.61 39.72
N LEU A 914 71.90 31.26 39.21
CA LEU A 914 73.28 30.99 39.64
C LEU A 914 73.48 31.23 41.15
N ALA A 915 72.79 32.25 41.69
CA ALA A 915 72.88 32.66 43.09
C ALA A 915 72.29 31.66 44.08
N PHE A 916 71.31 30.85 43.66
CA PHE A 916 70.56 29.96 44.55
C PHE A 916 70.77 28.48 44.23
N ASN A 917 71.12 28.14 42.99
CA ASN A 917 71.20 26.76 42.48
C ASN A 917 72.56 26.46 41.82
N THR A 918 73.66 26.90 42.43
CA THR A 918 75.02 26.88 41.86
C THR A 918 75.43 25.53 41.26
N ASN A 919 75.25 24.42 41.98
CA ASN A 919 75.66 23.10 41.49
C ASN A 919 74.86 22.63 40.27
N GLN A 920 73.52 22.79 40.30
CA GLN A 920 72.64 22.40 39.20
C GLN A 920 72.84 23.31 37.98
N TYR A 921 73.06 24.60 38.21
CA TYR A 921 73.39 25.55 37.15
C TYR A 921 74.70 25.19 36.44
N PHE A 922 75.79 24.90 37.15
CA PHE A 922 77.05 24.52 36.49
C PHE A 922 76.97 23.14 35.82
N GLN A 923 76.19 22.20 36.34
CA GLN A 923 75.88 20.96 35.62
C GLN A 923 75.17 21.24 34.29
N PHE A 924 74.15 22.11 34.31
CA PHE A 924 73.46 22.60 33.12
C PHE A 924 74.41 23.27 32.13
N ALA A 925 75.24 24.21 32.59
CA ALA A 925 76.18 24.95 31.75
C ALA A 925 77.23 24.02 31.12
N ASN A 926 77.75 23.03 31.88
CA ASN A 926 78.67 22.02 31.37
C ASN A 926 78.01 21.09 30.36
N SER A 927 76.73 20.74 30.56
CA SER A 927 75.95 19.96 29.59
C SER A 927 75.73 20.74 28.29
N LEU A 928 75.41 22.04 28.38
CA LEU A 928 75.27 22.90 27.20
C LEU A 928 76.60 23.13 26.48
N ALA A 929 77.72 23.29 27.20
CA ALA A 929 79.05 23.44 26.61
C ALA A 929 79.40 22.30 25.65
N LYS A 930 79.00 21.06 25.98
CA LYS A 930 79.19 19.88 25.13
C LYS A 930 78.27 19.85 23.90
N VAL A 931 77.13 20.51 23.98
CA VAL A 931 76.05 20.48 23.00
C VAL A 931 76.18 21.63 21.97
N ILE A 932 76.56 22.82 22.43
CA ILE A 932 76.72 24.04 21.63
C ILE A 932 78.10 24.68 21.86
N PRO A 933 79.21 23.96 21.57
CA PRO A 933 80.57 24.39 21.89
C PRO A 933 80.98 25.69 21.19
N ASN A 934 80.35 26.03 20.06
CA ASN A 934 80.65 27.25 19.30
C ASN A 934 79.97 28.51 19.85
N VAL A 935 78.90 28.34 20.65
CA VAL A 935 78.10 29.46 21.22
C VAL A 935 78.51 29.73 22.66
N MET A 936 78.85 28.69 23.43
CA MET A 936 79.15 28.79 24.85
C MET A 936 80.34 29.72 25.19
N PRO A 937 81.45 29.78 24.41
CA PRO A 937 82.52 30.76 24.64
C PRO A 937 82.04 32.21 24.58
N LYS A 938 81.02 32.50 23.77
CA LYS A 938 80.43 33.83 23.63
C LYS A 938 79.51 34.20 24.83
N LEU A 939 79.05 33.21 25.59
CA LEU A 939 78.23 33.37 26.80
C LEU A 939 79.08 33.47 28.09
N LEU A 940 80.29 32.91 28.07
CA LEU A 940 81.20 32.87 29.21
C LEU A 940 81.47 34.23 29.87
N PRO A 941 81.61 35.36 29.15
CA PRO A 941 81.77 36.68 29.79
C PRO A 941 80.60 37.07 30.69
N GLY A 942 79.37 36.70 30.31
CA GLY A 942 78.17 36.94 31.12
C GLY A 942 78.17 36.11 32.40
N ILE A 943 78.61 34.85 32.32
CA ILE A 943 78.76 33.97 33.50
C ILE A 943 79.83 34.51 34.44
N ARG A 944 80.99 34.92 33.92
CA ARG A 944 82.07 35.53 34.73
C ARG A 944 81.59 36.75 35.49
N LYS A 945 80.87 37.65 34.80
CA LYS A 945 80.27 38.83 35.42
C LYS A 945 79.30 38.45 36.53
N GLN A 946 78.42 37.47 36.28
CA GLN A 946 77.44 37.06 37.28
C GLN A 946 78.06 36.30 38.45
N VAL A 947 79.14 35.52 38.26
CA VAL A 947 79.87 34.88 39.36
C VAL A 947 80.40 35.93 40.34
N VAL A 948 81.02 37.00 39.84
CA VAL A 948 81.51 38.11 40.66
C VAL A 948 80.36 38.79 41.40
N GLU A 949 79.24 39.02 40.70
CA GLU A 949 78.05 39.63 41.30
C GLU A 949 77.42 38.75 42.39
N VAL A 950 77.39 37.43 42.19
CA VAL A 950 76.89 36.48 43.20
C VAL A 950 77.81 36.42 44.41
N GLU A 951 79.13 36.43 44.23
CA GLU A 951 80.09 36.52 45.35
C GLU A 951 79.91 37.81 46.15
N ARG A 952 79.65 38.93 45.45
CA ARG A 952 79.31 40.21 46.05
C ARG A 952 78.00 40.14 46.84
N MET A 953 76.94 39.57 46.25
CA MET A 953 75.64 39.40 46.91
C MET A 953 75.70 38.47 48.13
N ARG A 954 76.52 37.41 48.07
CA ARG A 954 76.73 36.46 49.19
C ARG A 954 77.68 37.00 50.27
N GLY A 955 78.45 38.07 49.99
CA GLY A 955 79.37 38.70 50.94
C GLY A 955 80.63 37.89 51.26
N VAL A 956 80.90 36.81 50.52
CA VAL A 956 81.99 35.86 50.80
C VAL A 956 83.32 36.22 50.12
N GLY A 957 83.30 37.15 49.15
CA GLY A 957 84.47 37.58 48.38
C GLY A 957 84.98 36.53 47.39
N TYR A 958 85.32 35.33 47.87
CA TYR A 958 85.75 34.18 47.08
C TYR A 958 84.92 32.95 47.42
N ASP A 959 84.11 32.49 46.47
CA ASP A 959 83.26 31.30 46.66
C ASP A 959 83.87 30.11 45.91
N ASN A 960 84.45 29.17 46.68
CA ASN A 960 85.10 27.97 46.15
C ASN A 960 84.19 27.18 45.20
N THR A 961 82.88 27.11 45.45
CA THR A 961 81.96 26.32 44.60
C THR A 961 81.66 27.02 43.28
N LEU A 962 81.49 28.35 43.29
CA LEU A 962 81.31 29.14 42.06
C LEU A 962 82.58 29.13 41.21
N ARG A 963 83.75 29.30 41.84
CA ARG A 963 85.04 29.37 41.16
C ARG A 963 85.45 28.03 40.56
N GLN A 964 85.31 26.92 41.30
CA GLN A 964 85.55 25.57 40.76
C GLN A 964 84.56 25.20 39.64
N GLY A 965 83.29 25.62 39.75
CA GLY A 965 82.29 25.42 38.70
C GLY A 965 82.67 26.15 37.40
N LEU A 966 83.11 27.40 37.53
CA LEU A 966 83.58 28.23 36.41
C LEU A 966 84.86 27.66 35.78
N GLU A 967 85.86 27.29 36.59
CA GLU A 967 87.12 26.69 36.10
C GLU A 967 86.88 25.40 35.31
N ARG A 968 85.98 24.53 35.78
CA ARG A 968 85.60 23.30 35.06
C ARG A 968 84.92 23.59 33.73
N LEU A 969 84.03 24.59 33.70
CA LEU A 969 83.36 25.00 32.47
C LEU A 969 84.36 25.60 31.47
N GLU A 970 85.30 26.41 31.94
CA GLU A 970 86.37 26.98 31.10
C GLU A 970 87.32 25.91 30.57
N ALA A 971 87.63 24.89 31.37
CA ALA A 971 88.45 23.76 30.95
C ALA A 971 87.76 22.90 29.86
N LEU A 972 86.42 22.82 29.87
CA LEU A 972 85.64 22.10 28.85
C LEU A 972 85.52 22.85 27.52
N LEU A 973 85.82 24.15 27.48
CA LEU A 973 85.71 25.02 26.30
C LEU A 973 87.07 25.37 25.66
N LYS A 974 88.16 24.90 26.26
CA LYS A 974 89.51 24.90 25.68
C LYS A 974 89.70 23.63 24.86
#